data_AF-A0A2T4V288-F1
#
_entry.id   AF-A0A2T4V288-F1
#
_cell.length_a   1.000
_cell.length_b   1.000
_cell.length_c   1.000
_cell.angle_alpha   90.00
_cell.angle_beta   90.00
_cell.angle_gamma   90.00
#
_symmetry.space_group_name_H-M   'P 1'
#
loop_
_entity.id
_entity.type
_entity.pdbx_description
1 polymer ?
#
loop_
_entity_poly.entity_id
_entity_poly.type
_entity_poly.pdbx_seq_one_letter_code
_entity_poly.pdbx_strand_id
1 'polypeptide(L)'
;MKPNVLVALVLGLILGFVGGRAFTGGSTNTAAANKPAAAANAPKPGGRAVDPTVFKVPIDGSPLKGSSDALVTLVEFSDYQCPFCSRANATVDQLQKDYGNKLRVIMKENPLSFHPRAKPAAMAALAAGEQGKYWEFHDKLFANNKALEDADLEKYATDIGLDLTRWKADLTNPKLSAVIDRDQALAGKLGANGTPAFFINGRFLSGAQPIENFKSLIDEEMGKAEALTRSGTPAGQVYAAIIAKGVDAAPKPAQPQQQAPAQAYRKVDVPADSAAFGPKNAKVTIVEWSDFQCPFCSRVAPTLKQIKETYPNDVRVVFRHQPLSFHANAKAAAEAAEAAHEQGKFWEMHDKLFANQGSLDRATFEKHAQDLGLNLAKFKAALDSGKFRAKVEADSAAGSAVGANGTPTFFINGREFVGAQPFDNFKKIIDEEKARAEKLLASGTKADELYAKVIEEGLKLNGAAPAAPAEPAVQNIEVGSAPVKGPKNAPVTIVAFSDFECPFCGRVIPTLNQIETEYKGKVRVAFKHSPLPFHANAKPAAMAAMAANEQGKFWEYHDKLFANQRALDRASLEKYAQELGLNMGQFKAALDSNKYDAQLSADMAEASRVGVNGTPSFFINGRSVVGAQPFAAFKSIIDEELKKKGGSVVADQK
;
A
#
# COMPACT_ATOMS: atom_id res chain seq x y z
N MET A 1 16.93 -74.58 4.50
CA MET A 1 16.75 -73.14 4.21
C MET A 1 18.10 -72.57 3.80
N LYS A 2 18.16 -71.87 2.65
CA LYS A 2 19.36 -71.34 2.00
C LYS A 2 19.92 -70.10 2.73
N PRO A 3 21.19 -69.70 2.47
CA PRO A 3 21.41 -68.71 1.40
C PRO A 3 22.60 -69.02 0.45
N ASN A 4 22.42 -68.72 -0.84
CA ASN A 4 23.46 -68.65 -1.89
C ASN A 4 23.88 -67.17 -2.00
N VAL A 5 25.14 -66.73 -1.88
CA VAL A 5 26.32 -66.78 -2.79
C VAL A 5 26.07 -66.24 -4.20
N LEU A 6 26.71 -65.11 -4.54
CA LEU A 6 27.62 -64.99 -5.71
C LEU A 6 28.38 -63.65 -5.77
N VAL A 7 29.70 -63.77 -5.78
CA VAL A 7 30.72 -62.78 -6.20
C VAL A 7 31.16 -63.17 -7.62
N ALA A 8 31.42 -62.20 -8.50
CA ALA A 8 32.13 -62.43 -9.75
C ALA A 8 33.19 -61.34 -9.98
N LEU A 9 34.33 -61.80 -10.49
CA LEU A 9 35.66 -61.20 -10.57
C LEU A 9 36.08 -61.09 -12.06
N VAL A 10 37.04 -60.20 -12.34
CA VAL A 10 38.22 -60.40 -13.25
C VAL A 10 38.23 -59.88 -14.72
N LEU A 11 39.16 -58.92 -14.91
CA LEU A 11 40.25 -58.71 -15.91
C LEU A 11 40.01 -58.66 -17.44
N GLY A 12 40.75 -57.72 -18.06
CA GLY A 12 41.28 -57.79 -19.43
C GLY A 12 42.37 -56.74 -19.69
N LEU A 13 43.57 -57.18 -20.09
CA LEU A 13 44.83 -56.44 -20.24
C LEU A 13 45.52 -56.94 -21.53
N ILE A 14 45.95 -56.09 -22.47
CA ILE A 14 46.87 -56.40 -23.62
C ILE A 14 47.61 -55.09 -23.99
N LEU A 15 48.93 -54.93 -23.73
CA LEU A 15 50.13 -55.08 -24.62
C LEU A 15 50.04 -54.31 -25.96
N GLY A 16 51.00 -53.57 -26.53
CA GLY A 16 52.45 -53.34 -26.36
C GLY A 16 53.08 -53.08 -27.75
N PHE A 17 54.24 -52.38 -27.80
CA PHE A 17 55.28 -52.33 -28.86
C PHE A 17 55.52 -51.09 -29.78
N VAL A 18 56.61 -50.35 -29.43
CA VAL A 18 57.83 -49.92 -30.18
C VAL A 18 57.77 -49.13 -31.51
N GLY A 19 58.54 -48.04 -31.57
CA GLY A 19 59.32 -47.64 -32.76
C GLY A 19 59.47 -46.12 -32.97
N GLY A 20 60.64 -45.56 -32.66
CA GLY A 20 60.92 -44.13 -32.86
C GLY A 20 61.49 -43.77 -34.24
N ARG A 21 61.28 -42.52 -34.67
CA ARG A 21 62.30 -41.66 -35.33
C ARG A 21 61.77 -40.23 -35.47
N ALA A 22 62.68 -39.29 -35.25
CA ALA A 22 62.47 -37.85 -35.26
C ALA A 22 62.19 -37.29 -36.66
N PHE A 23 61.30 -36.30 -36.75
CA PHE A 23 61.43 -35.16 -37.67
C PHE A 23 60.73 -33.93 -37.07
N THR A 24 61.33 -32.80 -37.41
CA THR A 24 61.22 -31.44 -36.87
C THR A 24 59.94 -30.71 -37.26
N GLY A 25 59.47 -29.82 -36.37
CA GLY A 25 58.82 -28.56 -36.76
C GLY A 25 57.47 -28.27 -36.11
N GLY A 26 57.37 -27.12 -35.44
CA GLY A 26 56.10 -26.39 -35.30
C GLY A 26 55.49 -26.33 -33.91
N SER A 27 56.01 -25.39 -33.11
CA SER A 27 55.27 -24.53 -32.17
C SER A 27 54.15 -25.13 -31.30
N THR A 28 54.45 -25.40 -30.03
CA THR A 28 53.51 -25.14 -28.92
C THR A 28 54.24 -24.74 -27.64
N ASN A 29 53.65 -23.75 -26.98
CA ASN A 29 54.07 -23.11 -25.73
C ASN A 29 54.44 -24.08 -24.61
N THR A 30 55.65 -23.93 -24.08
CA THR A 30 56.02 -24.42 -22.74
C THR A 30 55.49 -23.49 -21.67
N ALA A 31 54.71 -24.05 -20.76
CA ALA A 31 54.42 -23.50 -19.45
C ALA A 31 55.71 -23.42 -18.62
N ALA A 32 55.95 -22.29 -17.95
CA ALA A 32 55.96 -22.20 -16.48
C ALA A 32 56.49 -20.84 -15.99
N ALA A 33 55.93 -20.41 -14.86
CA ALA A 33 56.33 -19.31 -13.98
C ALA A 33 55.84 -17.90 -14.33
N ASN A 34 54.62 -17.58 -13.87
CA ASN A 34 54.43 -16.49 -12.91
C ASN A 34 53.04 -16.55 -12.27
N LYS A 35 52.99 -16.33 -10.95
CA LYS A 35 51.77 -16.17 -10.13
C LYS A 35 50.81 -15.15 -10.78
N PRO A 36 49.50 -15.41 -10.83
CA PRO A 36 48.51 -14.34 -10.87
C PRO A 36 48.08 -14.00 -9.44
N ALA A 37 47.99 -12.69 -9.22
CA ALA A 37 47.45 -12.06 -8.05
C ALA A 37 46.05 -12.57 -7.69
N ALA A 38 45.73 -12.47 -6.41
CA ALA A 38 44.41 -12.69 -5.85
C ALA A 38 43.32 -12.11 -6.76
N ALA A 39 42.38 -12.95 -7.16
CA ALA A 39 41.15 -12.55 -7.83
C ALA A 39 40.28 -11.79 -6.83
N ALA A 40 40.56 -10.49 -6.70
CA ALA A 40 39.52 -9.51 -6.42
C ALA A 40 38.55 -9.56 -7.61
N ASN A 41 37.29 -9.93 -7.34
CA ASN A 41 36.11 -9.99 -8.23
C ASN A 41 35.50 -11.40 -8.34
N ALA A 42 35.10 -11.96 -7.20
CA ALA A 42 33.91 -12.80 -7.16
C ALA A 42 32.70 -11.89 -6.85
N PRO A 43 31.56 -11.98 -7.56
CA PRO A 43 30.37 -11.22 -7.22
C PRO A 43 29.88 -11.66 -5.83
N LYS A 44 29.78 -10.72 -4.88
CA LYS A 44 29.08 -10.95 -3.61
C LYS A 44 27.60 -11.28 -3.88
N PRO A 45 26.96 -12.17 -3.09
CA PRO A 45 25.52 -12.38 -3.17
C PRO A 45 24.80 -11.04 -2.97
N GLY A 46 23.90 -10.70 -3.89
CA GLY A 46 23.22 -9.42 -3.97
C GLY A 46 22.21 -9.22 -2.84
N GLY A 47 22.68 -8.85 -1.66
CA GLY A 47 21.86 -8.22 -0.64
C GLY A 47 21.50 -6.81 -1.09
N ARG A 48 20.20 -6.48 -1.11
CA ARG A 48 19.73 -5.11 -1.31
C ARG A 48 20.40 -4.22 -0.25
N ALA A 49 20.99 -3.10 -0.65
CA ALA A 49 21.56 -2.14 0.31
C ALA A 49 20.47 -1.72 1.31
N VAL A 50 20.62 -2.14 2.56
CA VAL A 50 19.75 -1.74 3.66
C VAL A 50 20.16 -0.35 4.10
N ASP A 51 19.18 0.54 4.32
CA ASP A 51 19.41 1.89 4.83
C ASP A 51 20.37 1.86 6.03
N PRO A 52 21.45 2.67 6.04
CA PRO A 52 22.39 2.70 7.16
C PRO A 52 21.85 3.41 8.41
N THR A 53 20.65 4.01 8.34
CA THR A 53 20.05 4.76 9.44
C THR A 53 19.80 3.85 10.65
N VAL A 54 20.33 4.27 11.79
CA VAL A 54 20.08 3.66 13.11
C VAL A 54 19.01 4.47 13.82
N PHE A 55 18.03 3.80 14.37
CA PHE A 55 16.91 4.39 15.09
C PHE A 55 17.02 4.12 16.59
N LYS A 56 16.57 5.07 17.40
CA LYS A 56 16.37 4.89 18.83
C LYS A 56 15.09 4.09 19.06
N VAL A 57 15.24 2.80 19.37
CA VAL A 57 14.12 1.89 19.62
C VAL A 57 14.16 1.42 21.08
N PRO A 58 13.38 2.03 21.99
CA PRO A 58 13.32 1.61 23.39
C PRO A 58 12.77 0.19 23.56
N ILE A 59 13.45 -0.65 24.35
CA ILE A 59 13.09 -2.06 24.56
C ILE A 59 12.61 -2.37 25.98
N ASP A 60 12.70 -1.41 26.90
CA ASP A 60 12.30 -1.60 28.29
C ASP A 60 10.81 -1.93 28.42
N GLY A 61 10.49 -2.86 29.33
CA GLY A 61 9.11 -3.32 29.54
C GLY A 61 8.48 -3.93 28.29
N SER A 62 9.28 -4.60 27.46
CA SER A 62 8.82 -5.34 26.27
C SER A 62 9.20 -6.81 26.42
N PRO A 63 8.38 -7.75 25.93
CA PRO A 63 8.72 -9.17 25.98
C PRO A 63 10.05 -9.48 25.29
N LEU A 64 10.90 -10.25 25.96
CA LEU A 64 12.27 -10.57 25.52
C LEU A 64 12.46 -12.09 25.45
N LYS A 65 13.01 -12.59 24.34
CA LYS A 65 13.48 -13.99 24.16
C LYS A 65 14.97 -13.99 23.86
N GLY A 66 15.73 -14.80 24.58
CA GLY A 66 17.19 -14.91 24.43
C GLY A 66 18.00 -14.26 25.56
N SER A 67 19.31 -14.16 25.38
CA SER A 67 20.23 -13.65 26.40
C SER A 67 20.13 -12.12 26.57
N SER A 68 20.18 -11.63 27.81
CA SER A 68 20.34 -10.20 28.09
C SER A 68 21.66 -9.64 27.59
N ASP A 69 22.69 -10.49 27.45
CA ASP A 69 24.01 -10.14 26.93
C ASP A 69 24.17 -10.38 25.42
N ALA A 70 23.09 -10.67 24.70
CA ALA A 70 23.12 -10.84 23.25
C ALA A 70 23.63 -9.56 22.56
N LEU A 71 24.60 -9.74 21.66
CA LEU A 71 25.25 -8.64 20.94
C LEU A 71 24.35 -8.03 19.85
N VAL A 72 23.38 -8.80 19.36
CA VAL A 72 22.39 -8.33 18.39
C VAL A 72 20.99 -8.40 19.01
N THR A 73 20.28 -7.28 18.92
CA THR A 73 18.87 -7.15 19.30
C THR A 73 18.02 -7.01 18.04
N LEU A 74 17.09 -7.94 17.82
CA LEU A 74 16.06 -7.85 16.79
C LEU A 74 14.76 -7.42 17.47
N VAL A 75 14.31 -6.20 17.22
CA VAL A 75 13.00 -5.71 17.65
C VAL A 75 11.99 -5.96 16.55
N GLU A 76 10.88 -6.62 16.86
CA GLU A 76 9.78 -6.88 15.92
C GLU A 76 8.51 -6.17 16.38
N PHE A 77 7.94 -5.33 15.51
CA PHE A 77 6.57 -4.84 15.62
C PHE A 77 5.64 -5.79 14.87
N SER A 78 4.76 -6.47 15.61
CA SER A 78 3.98 -7.59 15.09
C SER A 78 2.49 -7.47 15.35
N ASP A 79 1.74 -8.32 14.65
CA ASP A 79 0.28 -8.42 14.69
C ASP A 79 -0.09 -9.89 14.55
N TYR A 80 -0.76 -10.45 15.56
CA TYR A 80 -1.09 -11.88 15.62
C TYR A 80 -2.09 -12.36 14.56
N GLN A 81 -2.91 -11.47 13.99
CA GLN A 81 -3.85 -11.80 12.90
C GLN A 81 -3.22 -11.58 11.51
N CYS A 82 -2.04 -10.95 11.45
CA CYS A 82 -1.36 -10.68 10.20
C CYS A 82 -0.68 -11.95 9.62
N PRO A 83 -1.02 -12.35 8.38
CA PRO A 83 -0.40 -13.52 7.75
C PRO A 83 1.08 -13.33 7.41
N PHE A 84 1.57 -12.09 7.28
CA PHE A 84 2.99 -11.80 7.06
C PHE A 84 3.78 -11.95 8.37
N CYS A 85 3.21 -11.53 9.50
CA CYS A 85 3.81 -11.72 10.82
C CYS A 85 3.97 -13.21 11.14
N SER A 86 2.94 -14.03 10.85
CA SER A 86 3.03 -15.49 11.01
C SER A 86 4.15 -16.12 10.19
N ARG A 87 4.37 -15.66 8.94
CA ARG A 87 5.53 -16.14 8.14
C ARG A 87 6.86 -15.65 8.70
N ALA A 88 6.91 -14.42 9.19
CA ALA A 88 8.12 -13.88 9.78
C ALA A 88 8.46 -14.55 11.11
N ASN A 89 7.47 -15.01 11.89
CA ASN A 89 7.70 -15.79 13.10
C ASN A 89 8.57 -17.03 12.82
N ALA A 90 8.26 -17.79 11.77
CA ALA A 90 9.09 -18.93 11.35
C ALA A 90 10.53 -18.52 10.95
N THR A 91 10.69 -17.32 10.39
CA THR A 91 12.00 -16.75 10.04
C THR A 91 12.77 -16.39 11.31
N VAL A 92 12.13 -15.70 12.26
CA VAL A 92 12.72 -15.29 13.54
C VAL A 92 13.11 -16.51 14.38
N ASP A 93 12.28 -17.55 14.41
CA ASP A 93 12.62 -18.82 15.06
C ASP A 93 13.86 -19.48 14.47
N GLN A 94 14.00 -19.45 13.13
CA GLN A 94 15.20 -19.96 12.47
C GLN A 94 16.43 -19.10 12.80
N LEU A 95 16.30 -17.77 12.82
CA LEU A 95 17.40 -16.87 13.21
C LEU A 95 17.84 -17.11 14.66
N GLN A 96 16.90 -17.31 15.59
CA GLN A 96 17.25 -17.65 16.98
C GLN A 96 18.03 -18.98 17.07
N LYS A 97 17.68 -19.97 16.26
CA LYS A 97 18.43 -21.24 16.17
C LYS A 97 19.83 -21.04 15.59
N ASP A 98 19.93 -20.24 14.52
CA ASP A 98 21.19 -20.02 13.79
C ASP A 98 22.19 -19.20 14.62
N TYR A 99 21.73 -18.19 15.36
CA TYR A 99 22.58 -17.26 16.11
C TYR A 99 22.68 -17.55 17.61
N GLY A 100 21.81 -18.40 18.15
CA GLY A 100 21.82 -18.82 19.55
C GLY A 100 21.82 -17.66 20.53
N ASN A 101 22.71 -17.70 21.53
CA ASN A 101 22.81 -16.68 22.58
C ASN A 101 23.29 -15.29 22.09
N LYS A 102 23.73 -15.18 20.84
CA LYS A 102 24.20 -13.90 20.26
C LYS A 102 23.05 -13.01 19.78
N LEU A 103 21.86 -13.58 19.59
CA LEU A 103 20.67 -12.87 19.15
C LEU A 103 19.61 -12.89 20.26
N ARG A 104 19.07 -11.72 20.61
CA ARG A 104 17.84 -11.60 21.40
C ARG A 104 16.74 -10.96 20.57
N VAL A 105 15.51 -11.37 20.83
CA VAL A 105 14.31 -10.85 20.17
C VAL A 105 13.47 -10.08 21.17
N ILE A 106 13.03 -8.90 20.75
CA ILE A 106 12.12 -8.04 21.49
C ILE A 106 10.82 -7.93 20.71
N MET A 107 9.70 -8.24 21.36
CA MET A 107 8.38 -8.11 20.74
C MET A 107 7.74 -6.77 21.07
N LYS A 108 7.11 -6.16 20.06
CA LYS A 108 6.33 -4.92 20.14
C LYS A 108 4.94 -5.16 19.57
N GLU A 109 3.92 -4.81 20.34
CA GLU A 109 2.53 -5.04 19.95
C GLU A 109 2.04 -3.94 18.99
N ASN A 110 1.74 -4.29 17.74
CA ASN A 110 1.27 -3.34 16.72
C ASN A 110 0.03 -3.87 15.96
N PRO A 111 -1.10 -4.11 16.65
CA PRO A 111 -2.32 -4.62 16.02
C PRO A 111 -2.89 -3.61 15.01
N LEU A 112 -3.08 -4.04 13.77
CA LEU A 112 -3.59 -3.18 12.70
C LEU A 112 -5.11 -3.01 12.80
N SER A 113 -5.61 -1.82 12.50
CA SER A 113 -7.04 -1.47 12.70
C SER A 113 -8.02 -2.30 11.87
N PHE A 114 -7.56 -2.89 10.77
CA PHE A 114 -8.35 -3.78 9.90
C PHE A 114 -8.26 -5.26 10.30
N HIS A 115 -7.53 -5.58 11.38
CA HIS A 115 -7.46 -6.90 11.98
C HIS A 115 -8.23 -6.91 13.32
N PRO A 116 -9.54 -7.23 13.31
CA PRO A 116 -10.40 -7.07 14.48
C PRO A 116 -10.00 -7.94 15.68
N ARG A 117 -9.27 -9.04 15.46
CA ARG A 117 -8.82 -9.97 16.49
C ARG A 117 -7.35 -9.77 16.89
N ALA A 118 -6.62 -8.85 16.25
CA ALA A 118 -5.22 -8.58 16.59
C ALA A 118 -5.04 -7.96 17.99
N LYS A 119 -5.84 -6.93 18.33
CA LYS A 119 -5.75 -6.29 19.66
C LYS A 119 -6.17 -7.24 20.80
N PRO A 120 -7.28 -8.01 20.69
CA PRO A 120 -7.60 -9.05 21.67
C PRO A 120 -6.49 -10.09 21.84
N ALA A 121 -5.88 -10.57 20.75
CA ALA A 121 -4.78 -11.52 20.79
C ALA A 121 -3.52 -10.93 21.46
N ALA A 122 -3.17 -9.68 21.17
CA ALA A 122 -2.06 -8.97 21.82
C ALA A 122 -2.30 -8.80 23.34
N MET A 123 -3.50 -8.39 23.74
CA MET A 123 -3.88 -8.30 25.17
C MET A 123 -3.76 -9.66 25.86
N ALA A 124 -4.19 -10.72 25.19
CA ALA A 124 -4.10 -12.09 25.67
C ALA A 124 -2.66 -12.58 25.84
N ALA A 125 -1.76 -12.27 24.91
CA ALA A 125 -0.34 -12.58 25.01
C ALA A 125 0.33 -11.81 26.17
N LEU A 126 0.06 -10.50 26.29
CA LEU A 126 0.56 -9.69 27.40
C LEU A 126 0.07 -10.21 28.75
N ALA A 127 -1.21 -10.58 28.86
CA ALA A 127 -1.79 -11.17 30.08
C ALA A 127 -1.14 -12.53 30.42
N ALA A 128 -0.79 -13.35 29.42
CA ALA A 128 0.01 -14.56 29.64
C ALA A 128 1.42 -14.22 30.14
N GLY A 129 1.98 -13.10 29.67
CA GLY A 129 3.26 -12.56 30.12
C GLY A 129 3.31 -12.17 31.60
N GLU A 130 2.20 -11.66 32.16
CA GLU A 130 2.07 -11.40 33.60
C GLU A 130 2.22 -12.68 34.46
N GLN A 131 2.04 -13.85 33.84
CA GLN A 131 2.25 -15.17 34.45
C GLN A 131 3.55 -15.85 33.97
N GLY A 132 4.43 -15.12 33.29
CA GLY A 132 5.70 -15.61 32.79
C GLY A 132 5.60 -16.50 31.54
N LYS A 133 4.43 -16.58 30.89
CA LYS A 133 4.18 -17.45 29.73
C LYS A 133 3.88 -16.72 28.43
N TYR A 134 4.50 -15.54 28.26
CA TYR A 134 4.30 -14.71 27.06
C TYR A 134 4.64 -15.49 25.79
N TRP A 135 5.81 -16.14 25.76
CA TRP A 135 6.33 -16.77 24.54
C TRP A 135 5.59 -18.06 24.19
N GLU A 136 5.15 -18.84 25.17
CA GLU A 136 4.30 -20.02 24.94
C GLU A 136 2.94 -19.62 24.35
N PHE A 137 2.37 -18.50 24.83
CA PHE A 137 1.11 -17.98 24.30
C PHE A 137 1.29 -17.37 22.91
N HIS A 138 2.36 -16.59 22.71
CA HIS A 138 2.78 -16.06 21.42
C HIS A 138 2.92 -17.16 20.35
N ASP A 139 3.63 -18.26 20.67
CA ASP A 139 3.81 -19.39 19.76
C ASP A 139 2.46 -20.04 19.41
N LYS A 140 1.55 -20.18 20.39
CA LYS A 140 0.18 -20.67 20.18
C LYS A 140 -0.61 -19.77 19.24
N LEU A 141 -0.54 -18.44 19.42
CA LEU A 141 -1.25 -17.48 18.57
C LEU A 141 -0.76 -17.55 17.13
N PHE A 142 0.55 -17.59 16.88
CA PHE A 142 1.06 -17.67 15.52
C PHE A 142 0.84 -19.02 14.84
N ALA A 143 0.85 -20.11 15.61
CA ALA A 143 0.45 -21.43 15.10
C ALA A 143 -1.02 -21.49 14.69
N ASN A 144 -1.86 -20.58 15.21
CA ASN A 144 -3.30 -20.56 15.00
C ASN A 144 -3.82 -19.17 14.57
N ASN A 145 -3.05 -18.43 13.75
CA ASN A 145 -3.34 -17.02 13.42
C ASN A 145 -4.67 -16.74 12.70
N LYS A 146 -5.43 -17.79 12.34
CA LYS A 146 -6.79 -17.72 11.76
C LYS A 146 -7.91 -18.02 12.77
N ALA A 147 -7.58 -18.54 13.95
CA ALA A 147 -8.51 -18.91 15.01
C ALA A 147 -8.15 -18.11 16.27
N LEU A 148 -8.67 -16.88 16.35
CA LEU A 148 -8.32 -15.92 17.38
C LEU A 148 -9.56 -15.37 18.10
N GLU A 149 -10.69 -16.09 18.04
CA GLU A 149 -11.89 -15.71 18.78
C GLU A 149 -11.70 -15.88 20.28
N ASP A 150 -12.55 -15.27 21.11
CA ASP A 150 -12.36 -15.29 22.57
C ASP A 150 -12.30 -16.72 23.14
N ALA A 151 -13.09 -17.63 22.57
CA ALA A 151 -13.08 -19.06 22.92
C ALA A 151 -11.76 -19.75 22.54
N ASP A 152 -11.15 -19.37 21.41
CA ASP A 152 -9.85 -19.89 20.99
C ASP A 152 -8.75 -19.40 21.94
N LEU A 153 -8.76 -18.11 22.29
CA LEU A 153 -7.78 -17.52 23.20
C LEU A 153 -7.83 -18.15 24.60
N GLU A 154 -9.04 -18.37 25.14
CA GLU A 154 -9.23 -19.08 26.42
C GLU A 154 -8.77 -20.53 26.36
N LYS A 155 -9.04 -21.22 25.24
CA LYS A 155 -8.52 -22.57 24.99
C LYS A 155 -6.99 -22.58 24.98
N TYR A 156 -6.34 -21.62 24.33
CA TYR A 156 -4.87 -21.53 24.32
C TYR A 156 -4.30 -21.23 25.70
N ALA A 157 -4.98 -20.38 26.49
CA ALA A 157 -4.60 -20.09 27.87
C ALA A 157 -4.65 -21.35 28.74
N THR A 158 -5.70 -22.16 28.55
CA THR A 158 -5.88 -23.45 29.22
C THR A 158 -4.80 -24.45 28.79
N ASP A 159 -4.55 -24.57 27.49
CA ASP A 159 -3.57 -25.51 26.91
C ASP A 159 -2.16 -25.30 27.49
N ILE A 160 -1.78 -24.04 27.76
CA ILE A 160 -0.46 -23.72 28.33
C ILE A 160 -0.47 -23.63 29.86
N GLY A 161 -1.61 -23.94 30.51
CA GLY A 161 -1.76 -23.98 31.96
C GLY A 161 -1.66 -22.62 32.64
N LEU A 162 -2.34 -21.60 32.11
CA LEU A 162 -2.53 -20.31 32.80
C LEU A 162 -3.60 -20.42 33.89
N ASP A 163 -3.47 -19.60 34.94
CA ASP A 163 -4.61 -19.30 35.80
C ASP A 163 -5.61 -18.45 35.00
N LEU A 164 -6.72 -19.07 34.60
CA LEU A 164 -7.75 -18.42 33.78
C LEU A 164 -8.46 -17.28 34.51
N THR A 165 -8.58 -17.35 35.84
CA THR A 165 -9.23 -16.29 36.62
C THR A 165 -8.38 -15.04 36.58
N ARG A 166 -7.07 -15.20 36.84
CA ARG A 166 -6.11 -14.10 36.74
C ARG A 166 -5.98 -13.57 35.31
N TRP A 167 -5.85 -14.46 34.32
CA TRP A 167 -5.69 -14.09 32.92
C TRP A 167 -6.89 -13.29 32.40
N LYS A 168 -8.13 -13.71 32.70
CA LYS A 168 -9.35 -12.97 32.33
C LYS A 168 -9.42 -11.59 32.98
N ALA A 169 -8.97 -11.45 34.23
CA ALA A 169 -8.87 -10.15 34.88
C ALA A 169 -7.86 -9.24 34.15
N ASP A 170 -6.70 -9.78 33.79
CA ASP A 170 -5.64 -9.05 33.10
C ASP A 170 -6.02 -8.60 31.68
N LEU A 171 -6.93 -9.30 30.98
CA LEU A 171 -7.46 -8.85 29.68
C LEU A 171 -8.12 -7.47 29.72
N THR A 172 -8.55 -7.01 30.89
CA THR A 172 -9.17 -5.69 31.09
C THR A 172 -8.25 -4.68 31.77
N ASN A 173 -6.98 -5.06 32.00
CA ASN A 173 -6.03 -4.23 32.73
C ASN A 173 -5.53 -3.07 31.86
N PRO A 174 -5.75 -1.79 32.26
CA PRO A 174 -5.36 -0.63 31.47
C PRO A 174 -3.85 -0.52 31.28
N LYS A 175 -3.04 -1.17 32.14
CA LYS A 175 -1.58 -1.21 31.96
C LYS A 175 -1.17 -1.96 30.71
N LEU A 176 -1.87 -3.05 30.36
CA LEU A 176 -1.56 -3.85 29.18
C LEU A 176 -2.01 -3.15 27.89
N SER A 177 -3.15 -2.47 27.91
CA SER A 177 -3.56 -1.64 26.76
C SER A 177 -2.60 -0.47 26.53
N ALA A 178 -2.06 0.12 27.60
CA ALA A 178 -1.06 1.19 27.49
C ALA A 178 0.27 0.71 26.87
N VAL A 179 0.63 -0.57 27.03
CA VAL A 179 1.79 -1.18 26.32
C VAL A 179 1.55 -1.19 24.81
N ILE A 180 0.36 -1.60 24.38
CA ILE A 180 -0.04 -1.59 22.96
C ILE A 180 -0.02 -0.16 22.42
N ASP A 181 -0.65 0.79 23.12
CA ASP A 181 -0.71 2.19 22.67
C ASP A 181 0.69 2.81 22.56
N ARG A 182 1.59 2.51 23.52
CA ARG A 182 3.00 2.91 23.49
C ARG A 182 3.72 2.35 22.27
N ASP A 183 3.55 1.06 22.01
CA ASP A 183 4.24 0.37 20.92
C ASP A 183 3.71 0.85 19.55
N GLN A 184 2.41 1.08 19.39
CA GLN A 184 1.84 1.68 18.18
C GLN A 184 2.29 3.13 17.95
N ALA A 185 2.37 3.93 19.01
CA ALA A 185 2.90 5.29 18.93
C ALA A 185 4.38 5.31 18.51
N LEU A 186 5.17 4.39 19.07
CA LEU A 186 6.57 4.20 18.67
C LEU A 186 6.68 3.74 17.21
N ALA A 187 5.85 2.80 16.77
CA ALA A 187 5.81 2.33 15.39
C ALA A 187 5.56 3.48 14.40
N GLY A 188 4.56 4.33 14.68
CA GLY A 188 4.28 5.53 13.88
C GLY A 188 5.45 6.52 13.86
N LYS A 189 6.08 6.78 15.02
CA LYS A 189 7.24 7.68 15.13
C LYS A 189 8.44 7.20 14.31
N LEU A 190 8.67 5.89 14.29
CA LEU A 190 9.80 5.26 13.60
C LEU A 190 9.49 4.91 12.12
N GLY A 191 8.29 5.23 11.62
CA GLY A 191 7.87 4.91 10.25
C GLY A 191 7.54 3.44 10.00
N ALA A 192 7.38 2.63 11.07
CA ALA A 192 6.94 1.24 11.02
C ALA A 192 5.41 1.14 10.83
N ASN A 193 4.91 1.70 9.72
CA ASN A 193 3.47 1.87 9.44
C ASN A 193 2.74 0.58 9.05
N GLY A 194 3.41 -0.57 9.09
CA GLY A 194 2.84 -1.89 8.77
C GLY A 194 3.59 -2.99 9.50
N THR A 195 2.99 -4.17 9.57
CA THR A 195 3.55 -5.34 10.26
C THR A 195 3.78 -6.51 9.28
N PRO A 196 4.84 -7.32 9.48
CA PRO A 196 5.85 -7.15 10.52
C PRO A 196 6.87 -6.06 10.13
N ALA A 197 7.41 -5.38 11.12
CA ALA A 197 8.47 -4.38 10.95
C ALA A 197 9.60 -4.66 11.95
N PHE A 198 10.84 -4.63 11.46
CA PHE A 198 12.01 -5.06 12.23
C PHE A 198 13.02 -3.94 12.42
N PHE A 199 13.69 -3.95 13.57
CA PHE A 199 14.89 -3.15 13.83
C PHE A 199 16.00 -4.05 14.36
N ILE A 200 17.08 -4.20 13.61
CA ILE A 200 18.25 -5.01 14.00
C ILE A 200 19.33 -4.05 14.50
N ASN A 201 19.57 -4.03 15.82
CA ASN A 201 20.39 -3.01 16.48
C ASN A 201 19.99 -1.57 16.10
N GLY A 202 18.69 -1.35 15.90
CA GLY A 202 18.13 -0.06 15.49
C GLY A 202 18.07 0.17 13.98
N ARG A 203 18.59 -0.72 13.12
CA ARG A 203 18.47 -0.58 11.66
C ARG A 203 17.17 -1.18 11.13
N PHE A 204 16.40 -0.38 10.40
CA PHE A 204 15.06 -0.73 9.95
C PHE A 204 15.07 -1.74 8.80
N LEU A 205 14.21 -2.76 8.91
CA LEU A 205 13.93 -3.73 7.86
C LEU A 205 12.40 -3.97 7.80
N SER A 206 11.79 -3.60 6.68
CA SER A 206 10.32 -3.63 6.53
C SER A 206 9.82 -4.96 5.98
N GLY A 207 8.78 -5.53 6.61
CA GLY A 207 8.04 -6.67 6.10
C GLY A 207 8.70 -8.03 6.34
N ALA A 208 7.98 -9.09 5.98
CA ALA A 208 8.48 -10.46 5.98
C ALA A 208 9.45 -10.64 4.79
N GLN A 209 10.74 -10.39 5.04
CA GLN A 209 11.81 -10.50 4.04
C GLN A 209 12.39 -11.92 3.97
N PRO A 210 13.09 -12.28 2.87
CA PRO A 210 13.91 -13.49 2.84
C PRO A 210 14.91 -13.54 4.00
N ILE A 211 15.13 -14.72 4.58
CA ILE A 211 16.01 -14.91 5.75
C ILE A 211 17.44 -14.41 5.51
N GLU A 212 17.94 -14.48 4.28
CA GLU A 212 19.29 -14.00 3.92
C GLU A 212 19.45 -12.48 4.12
N ASN A 213 18.38 -11.68 3.97
CA ASN A 213 18.43 -10.26 4.26
C ASN A 213 18.59 -10.01 5.77
N PHE A 214 17.95 -10.82 6.61
CA PHE A 214 18.13 -10.77 8.05
C PHE A 214 19.53 -11.20 8.45
N LYS A 215 20.02 -12.34 7.93
CA LYS A 215 21.36 -12.85 8.22
C LYS A 215 22.44 -11.84 7.85
N SER A 216 22.37 -11.29 6.64
CA SER A 216 23.30 -10.26 6.18
C SER A 216 23.33 -9.05 7.12
N LEU A 217 22.18 -8.59 7.60
CA LEU A 217 22.09 -7.44 8.50
C LEU A 217 22.54 -7.79 9.93
N ILE A 218 22.18 -8.97 10.43
CA ILE A 218 22.62 -9.47 11.74
C ILE A 218 24.13 -9.64 11.78
N ASP A 219 24.74 -10.24 10.75
CA ASP A 219 26.18 -10.44 10.67
C ASP A 219 26.94 -9.10 10.62
N GLU A 220 26.41 -8.12 9.88
CA GLU A 220 26.98 -6.77 9.84
C GLU A 220 26.94 -6.10 11.22
N GLU A 221 25.78 -6.15 11.89
CA GLU A 221 25.61 -5.55 13.21
C GLU A 221 26.36 -6.33 14.31
N MET A 222 26.56 -7.65 14.14
CA MET A 222 27.39 -8.47 15.01
C MET A 222 28.84 -8.00 14.99
N GLY A 223 29.40 -7.75 13.79
CA GLY A 223 30.77 -7.23 13.66
C GLY A 223 30.96 -5.86 14.33
N LYS A 224 29.95 -4.97 14.25
CA LYS A 224 29.96 -3.66 14.94
C LYS A 224 29.87 -3.83 16.45
N ALA A 225 29.00 -4.73 16.92
CA ALA A 225 28.83 -5.05 18.33
C ALA A 225 30.12 -5.62 18.94
N GLU A 226 30.79 -6.56 18.26
CA GLU A 226 32.07 -7.15 18.69
C GLU A 226 33.22 -6.12 18.71
N ALA A 227 33.17 -5.09 17.85
CA ALA A 227 34.12 -3.98 17.92
C ALA A 227 33.89 -3.09 19.16
N LEU A 228 32.63 -2.85 19.53
CA LEU A 228 32.28 -2.09 20.73
C LEU A 228 32.70 -2.82 22.01
N THR A 229 32.51 -4.15 22.07
CA THR A 229 32.95 -4.95 23.22
C THR A 229 34.47 -4.97 23.37
N ARG A 230 35.21 -5.12 22.26
CA ARG A 230 36.69 -4.98 22.26
C ARG A 230 37.16 -3.60 22.70
N SER A 231 36.34 -2.58 22.50
CA SER A 231 36.60 -1.20 22.92
C SER A 231 36.15 -0.91 24.37
N GLY A 232 35.73 -1.95 25.11
CA GLY A 232 35.39 -1.86 26.54
C GLY A 232 33.89 -1.69 26.86
N THR A 233 32.99 -1.74 25.87
CA THR A 233 31.54 -1.70 26.13
C THR A 233 31.06 -3.05 26.67
N PRO A 234 30.42 -3.15 27.86
CA PRO A 234 29.87 -4.41 28.34
C PRO A 234 28.81 -4.97 27.39
N ALA A 235 28.75 -6.30 27.21
CA ALA A 235 27.86 -6.95 26.24
C ALA A 235 26.38 -6.54 26.39
N GLY A 236 25.85 -6.55 27.62
CA GLY A 236 24.49 -6.09 27.90
C GLY A 236 24.21 -4.60 27.61
N GLN A 237 25.24 -3.77 27.44
CA GLN A 237 25.13 -2.34 27.11
C GLN A 237 25.34 -2.02 25.63
N VAL A 238 25.74 -3.00 24.81
CA VAL A 238 26.06 -2.79 23.39
C VAL A 238 24.89 -2.19 22.62
N TYR A 239 23.69 -2.75 22.79
CA TYR A 239 22.51 -2.22 22.11
C TYR A 239 22.24 -0.76 22.47
N ALA A 240 22.27 -0.42 23.76
CA ALA A 240 22.08 0.95 24.24
C ALA A 240 23.13 1.89 23.64
N ALA A 241 24.40 1.47 23.58
CA ALA A 241 25.48 2.23 22.98
C ALA A 241 25.29 2.46 21.46
N ILE A 242 24.78 1.45 20.74
CA ILE A 242 24.48 1.57 19.30
C ILE A 242 23.35 2.57 19.07
N ILE A 243 22.20 2.38 19.73
CA ILE A 243 21.02 3.19 19.46
C ILE A 243 21.12 4.61 20.04
N ALA A 244 22.00 4.87 21.03
CA ALA A 244 22.20 6.21 21.58
C ALA A 244 22.58 7.26 20.52
N LYS A 245 23.23 6.82 19.43
CA LYS A 245 23.62 7.66 18.29
C LYS A 245 22.57 7.70 17.17
N GLY A 246 21.46 6.98 17.33
CA GLY A 246 20.40 6.88 16.33
C GLY A 246 19.45 8.08 16.29
N VAL A 247 18.63 8.13 15.25
CA VAL A 247 17.57 9.13 15.09
C VAL A 247 16.34 8.78 15.94
N ASP A 248 15.66 9.79 16.45
CA ASP A 248 14.48 9.63 17.32
C ASP A 248 13.18 9.32 16.54
N ALA A 249 13.16 9.58 15.24
CA ALA A 249 12.02 9.39 14.36
C ALA A 249 12.54 9.08 12.95
N ALA A 250 11.70 8.41 12.14
CA ALA A 250 12.00 8.31 10.72
C ALA A 250 12.21 9.70 10.12
N PRO A 251 13.18 9.86 9.20
CA PRO A 251 13.18 11.01 8.33
C PRO A 251 11.76 11.09 7.77
N LYS A 252 11.07 12.22 8.01
CA LYS A 252 9.84 12.50 7.27
C LYS A 252 10.20 12.20 5.83
N PRO A 253 9.51 11.27 5.14
CA PRO A 253 9.85 10.96 3.77
C PRO A 253 10.13 12.29 3.09
N ALA A 254 11.25 12.39 2.37
CA ALA A 254 11.27 13.34 1.28
C ALA A 254 10.07 12.89 0.46
N GLN A 255 8.92 13.52 0.73
CA GLN A 255 7.80 13.45 -0.16
C GLN A 255 8.49 13.73 -1.50
N PRO A 256 8.26 12.95 -2.57
CA PRO A 256 8.38 13.59 -3.86
C PRO A 256 7.69 14.93 -3.63
N GLN A 257 8.38 16.03 -3.92
CA GLN A 257 7.68 17.27 -4.03
C GLN A 257 6.66 17.06 -5.17
N GLN A 258 5.54 16.37 -4.93
CA GLN A 258 4.33 17.14 -4.70
C GLN A 258 4.72 18.24 -3.72
N GLN A 259 5.29 19.30 -4.28
CA GLN A 259 4.76 20.60 -4.04
C GLN A 259 3.29 20.35 -3.76
N ALA A 260 2.84 20.58 -2.52
CA ALA A 260 1.46 20.97 -2.35
C ALA A 260 1.22 21.94 -3.51
N PRO A 261 0.38 21.61 -4.50
CA PRO A 261 0.29 22.38 -5.74
C PRO A 261 0.22 23.82 -5.29
N ALA A 262 1.24 24.62 -5.66
CA ALA A 262 1.61 25.86 -4.97
C ALA A 262 0.35 26.54 -4.43
N GLN A 263 0.10 26.46 -3.11
CA GLN A 263 -1.24 26.54 -2.49
C GLN A 263 -2.15 27.53 -3.22
N ALA A 264 -2.82 27.02 -4.26
CA ALA A 264 -3.39 27.90 -5.25
C ALA A 264 -4.72 28.37 -4.70
N TYR A 265 -4.98 29.67 -4.81
CA TYR A 265 -6.33 30.15 -4.61
C TYR A 265 -7.18 29.66 -5.78
N ARG A 266 -8.35 29.12 -5.47
CA ARG A 266 -9.38 28.72 -6.42
C ARG A 266 -10.64 29.51 -6.11
N LYS A 267 -11.43 29.79 -7.15
CA LYS A 267 -12.80 30.26 -6.95
C LYS A 267 -13.62 29.07 -6.49
N VAL A 268 -14.04 29.10 -5.23
CA VAL A 268 -14.80 28.02 -4.59
C VAL A 268 -16.16 28.57 -4.20
N ASP A 269 -17.21 28.00 -4.79
CA ASP A 269 -18.57 28.40 -4.51
C ASP A 269 -19.11 27.64 -3.29
N VAL A 270 -19.94 28.31 -2.49
CA VAL A 270 -20.62 27.75 -1.31
C VAL A 270 -22.13 27.89 -1.50
N PRO A 271 -22.82 26.86 -2.02
CA PRO A 271 -24.28 26.90 -2.15
C PRO A 271 -24.97 27.10 -0.80
N ALA A 272 -26.07 27.85 -0.81
CA ALA A 272 -26.78 28.27 0.41
C ALA A 272 -27.36 27.09 1.22
N ASP A 273 -27.65 25.99 0.54
CA ASP A 273 -28.16 24.73 1.09
C ASP A 273 -27.05 23.70 1.37
N SER A 274 -25.78 24.12 1.41
CA SER A 274 -24.68 23.26 1.84
C SER A 274 -24.70 23.07 3.35
N ALA A 275 -24.46 21.85 3.81
CA ALA A 275 -24.26 21.58 5.21
C ALA A 275 -23.07 22.36 5.76
N ALA A 276 -23.29 23.12 6.83
CA ALA A 276 -22.26 23.93 7.44
C ALA A 276 -22.42 24.01 8.97
N PHE A 277 -21.32 24.26 9.67
CA PHE A 277 -21.32 24.75 11.05
C PHE A 277 -20.49 26.01 11.18
N GLY A 278 -20.69 26.75 12.26
CA GLY A 278 -20.05 28.05 12.50
C GLY A 278 -20.82 29.23 11.89
N PRO A 279 -20.41 30.47 12.19
CA PRO A 279 -21.14 31.68 11.75
C PRO A 279 -21.13 31.85 10.23
N LYS A 280 -22.26 32.27 9.64
CA LYS A 280 -22.37 32.51 8.18
C LYS A 280 -21.38 33.58 7.68
N ASN A 281 -21.05 34.54 8.54
CA ASN A 281 -20.13 35.65 8.32
C ASN A 281 -18.75 35.43 8.98
N ALA A 282 -18.36 34.18 9.22
CA ALA A 282 -17.05 33.84 9.73
C ALA A 282 -15.93 34.41 8.83
N LYS A 283 -14.83 34.83 9.46
CA LYS A 283 -13.66 35.39 8.75
C LYS A 283 -12.98 34.35 7.86
N VAL A 284 -13.09 33.08 8.23
CA VAL A 284 -12.54 31.95 7.49
C VAL A 284 -13.67 30.98 7.17
N THR A 285 -13.83 30.64 5.90
CA THR A 285 -14.68 29.53 5.46
C THR A 285 -13.81 28.42 4.89
N ILE A 286 -13.91 27.24 5.49
CA ILE A 286 -13.29 26.00 5.02
C ILE A 286 -14.34 25.22 4.26
N VAL A 287 -14.07 24.90 2.99
CA VAL A 287 -14.93 24.01 2.19
C VAL A 287 -14.23 22.68 2.04
N GLU A 288 -14.84 21.61 2.53
CA GLU A 288 -14.32 20.24 2.48
C GLU A 288 -15.07 19.42 1.43
N TRP A 289 -14.36 18.83 0.46
CA TRP A 289 -14.85 17.72 -0.34
C TRP A 289 -14.46 16.39 0.31
N SER A 290 -15.46 15.61 0.71
CA SER A 290 -15.28 14.42 1.53
C SER A 290 -16.09 13.22 1.05
N ASP A 291 -15.73 12.05 1.56
CA ASP A 291 -16.35 10.75 1.25
C ASP A 291 -16.51 9.95 2.53
N PHE A 292 -17.74 9.56 2.87
CA PHE A 292 -18.07 8.83 4.10
C PHE A 292 -17.45 7.43 4.21
N GLN A 293 -17.05 6.80 3.11
CA GLN A 293 -16.31 5.53 3.09
C GLN A 293 -14.79 5.70 3.05
N CYS A 294 -14.29 6.91 2.83
CA CYS A 294 -12.86 7.13 2.75
C CYS A 294 -12.23 7.13 4.15
N PRO A 295 -11.25 6.24 4.43
CA PRO A 295 -10.61 6.19 5.73
C PRO A 295 -9.78 7.43 6.05
N PHE A 296 -9.30 8.17 5.03
CA PHE A 296 -8.59 9.44 5.26
C PHE A 296 -9.55 10.56 5.68
N CYS A 297 -10.75 10.61 5.13
CA CYS A 297 -11.77 11.58 5.52
C CYS A 297 -12.15 11.43 7.00
N SER A 298 -12.36 10.19 7.46
CA SER A 298 -12.66 9.92 8.87
C SER A 298 -11.55 10.38 9.83
N ARG A 299 -10.28 10.31 9.42
CA ARG A 299 -9.14 10.79 10.22
C ARG A 299 -9.17 12.30 10.49
N VAL A 300 -9.92 13.08 9.73
CA VAL A 300 -10.03 14.54 9.92
C VAL A 300 -11.10 14.91 10.93
N ALA A 301 -12.06 14.03 11.26
CA ALA A 301 -13.15 14.35 12.18
C ALA A 301 -12.66 14.93 13.54
N PRO A 302 -11.61 14.37 14.20
CA PRO A 302 -11.05 14.99 15.41
C PRO A 302 -10.46 16.38 15.16
N THR A 303 -9.82 16.60 14.00
CA THR A 303 -9.25 17.89 13.62
C THR A 303 -10.33 18.94 13.39
N LEU A 304 -11.44 18.61 12.72
CA LEU A 304 -12.57 19.53 12.54
C LEU A 304 -13.23 19.90 13.88
N LYS A 305 -13.33 18.93 14.80
CA LYS A 305 -13.79 19.19 16.17
C LYS A 305 -12.87 20.19 16.89
N GLN A 306 -11.56 19.98 16.82
CA GLN A 306 -10.59 20.89 17.41
C GLN A 306 -10.62 22.30 16.77
N ILE A 307 -10.84 22.39 15.45
CA ILE A 307 -11.04 23.68 14.75
C ILE A 307 -12.29 24.38 15.28
N LYS A 308 -13.40 23.66 15.43
CA LYS A 308 -14.66 24.21 15.96
C LYS A 308 -14.50 24.74 17.40
N GLU A 309 -13.74 24.03 18.23
CA GLU A 309 -13.45 24.43 19.62
C GLU A 309 -12.48 25.62 19.69
N THR A 310 -11.47 25.65 18.82
CA THR A 310 -10.44 26.71 18.82
C THR A 310 -10.93 28.02 18.19
N TYR A 311 -11.79 27.93 17.16
CA TYR A 311 -12.24 29.07 16.36
C TYR A 311 -13.77 29.21 16.31
N PRO A 312 -14.47 29.23 17.46
CA PRO A 312 -15.93 29.13 17.51
C PRO A 312 -16.67 30.26 16.79
N ASN A 313 -16.05 31.45 16.70
CA ASN A 313 -16.62 32.65 16.09
C ASN A 313 -15.97 33.04 14.76
N ASP A 314 -14.81 32.47 14.44
CA ASP A 314 -13.99 32.92 13.32
C ASP A 314 -13.99 31.95 12.13
N VAL A 315 -14.36 30.68 12.34
CA VAL A 315 -14.33 29.66 11.29
C VAL A 315 -15.73 29.11 11.03
N ARG A 316 -16.07 29.01 9.75
CA ARG A 316 -17.19 28.24 9.20
C ARG A 316 -16.63 27.05 8.43
N VAL A 317 -17.19 25.87 8.64
CA VAL A 317 -16.87 24.69 7.83
C VAL A 317 -18.10 24.31 7.01
N VAL A 318 -17.88 24.06 5.73
CA VAL A 318 -18.88 23.66 4.75
C VAL A 318 -18.49 22.30 4.21
N PHE A 319 -19.42 21.35 4.22
CA PHE A 319 -19.22 20.00 3.68
C PHE A 319 -19.78 19.92 2.26
N ARG A 320 -19.03 19.26 1.36
CA ARG A 320 -19.36 18.96 -0.02
C ARG A 320 -19.10 17.48 -0.28
N HIS A 321 -20.00 16.81 -0.99
CA HIS A 321 -19.85 15.38 -1.26
C HIS A 321 -18.89 15.11 -2.43
N GLN A 322 -18.00 14.14 -2.25
CA GLN A 322 -17.15 13.60 -3.31
C GLN A 322 -17.05 12.06 -3.18
N PRO A 323 -18.17 11.32 -3.29
CA PRO A 323 -18.14 9.87 -3.22
C PRO A 323 -17.27 9.29 -4.34
N LEU A 324 -16.17 8.64 -3.94
CA LEU A 324 -15.21 8.06 -4.85
C LEU A 324 -15.81 6.80 -5.48
N SER A 325 -15.59 6.61 -6.77
CA SER A 325 -16.20 5.54 -7.56
C SER A 325 -15.88 4.13 -7.06
N PHE A 326 -14.76 3.95 -6.35
CA PHE A 326 -14.32 2.68 -5.76
C PHE A 326 -14.91 2.40 -4.37
N HIS A 327 -15.62 3.37 -3.79
CA HIS A 327 -16.36 3.21 -2.54
C HIS A 327 -17.84 2.93 -2.84
N ALA A 328 -18.20 1.64 -2.82
CA ALA A 328 -19.50 1.14 -3.28
C ALA A 328 -20.72 1.78 -2.60
N ASN A 329 -20.58 2.17 -1.34
CA ASN A 329 -21.63 2.74 -0.51
C ASN A 329 -21.49 4.26 -0.27
N ALA A 330 -20.44 4.91 -0.76
CA ALA A 330 -20.18 6.33 -0.49
C ALA A 330 -21.32 7.22 -0.99
N LYS A 331 -21.85 6.93 -2.19
CA LYS A 331 -23.00 7.66 -2.75
C LYS A 331 -24.24 7.53 -1.88
N ALA A 332 -24.54 6.30 -1.44
CA ALA A 332 -25.70 6.04 -0.60
C ALA A 332 -25.56 6.71 0.79
N ALA A 333 -24.35 6.69 1.37
CA ALA A 333 -24.05 7.41 2.61
C ALA A 333 -24.18 8.94 2.45
N ALA A 334 -23.73 9.50 1.32
CA ALA A 334 -23.91 10.92 1.00
C ALA A 334 -25.40 11.29 0.89
N GLU A 335 -26.20 10.49 0.17
CA GLU A 335 -27.66 10.67 0.09
C GLU A 335 -28.33 10.55 1.48
N ALA A 336 -27.86 9.65 2.35
CA ALA A 336 -28.33 9.52 3.73
C ALA A 336 -27.99 10.73 4.60
N ALA A 337 -26.79 11.29 4.46
CA ALA A 337 -26.41 12.53 5.12
C ALA A 337 -27.31 13.70 4.69
N GLU A 338 -27.63 13.82 3.40
CA GLU A 338 -28.53 14.85 2.89
C GLU A 338 -29.99 14.65 3.33
N ALA A 339 -30.47 13.41 3.41
CA ALA A 339 -31.78 13.11 3.97
C ALA A 339 -31.89 13.47 5.47
N ALA A 340 -30.78 13.42 6.20
CA ALA A 340 -30.69 13.96 7.55
C ALA A 340 -30.53 15.49 7.54
N HIS A 341 -29.83 16.08 6.57
CA HIS A 341 -29.69 17.53 6.40
C HIS A 341 -31.04 18.23 6.24
N GLU A 342 -31.91 17.69 5.39
CA GLU A 342 -33.27 18.22 5.19
C GLU A 342 -34.09 18.27 6.49
N GLN A 343 -33.72 17.45 7.48
CA GLN A 343 -34.35 17.38 8.80
C GLN A 343 -33.51 18.06 9.90
N GLY A 344 -32.47 18.81 9.53
CA GLY A 344 -31.64 19.58 10.45
C GLY A 344 -30.60 18.78 11.24
N LYS A 345 -30.29 17.54 10.82
CA LYS A 345 -29.41 16.61 11.54
C LYS A 345 -28.22 16.10 10.71
N PHE A 346 -27.71 16.94 9.82
CA PHE A 346 -26.58 16.57 8.98
C PHE A 346 -25.35 16.16 9.79
N TRP A 347 -24.94 16.98 10.76
CA TRP A 347 -23.70 16.75 11.50
C TRP A 347 -23.77 15.52 12.41
N GLU A 348 -24.92 15.28 13.01
CA GLU A 348 -25.12 14.07 13.82
C GLU A 348 -25.16 12.80 12.96
N MET A 349 -25.73 12.87 11.75
CA MET A 349 -25.65 11.76 10.79
C MET A 349 -24.23 11.59 10.25
N HIS A 350 -23.56 12.68 9.88
CA HIS A 350 -22.17 12.71 9.44
C HIS A 350 -21.26 11.99 10.43
N ASP A 351 -21.36 12.31 11.72
CA ASP A 351 -20.54 11.70 12.77
C ASP A 351 -20.83 10.20 12.91
N LYS A 352 -22.12 9.80 12.83
CA LYS A 352 -22.50 8.37 12.83
C LYS A 352 -21.95 7.63 11.62
N LEU A 353 -22.03 8.20 10.41
CA LEU A 353 -21.51 7.57 9.20
C LEU A 353 -19.99 7.39 9.26
N PHE A 354 -19.24 8.41 9.70
CA PHE A 354 -17.78 8.28 9.86
C PHE A 354 -17.36 7.35 11.00
N ALA A 355 -18.13 7.26 12.07
CA ALA A 355 -17.87 6.29 13.14
C ALA A 355 -18.14 4.84 12.71
N ASN A 356 -18.92 4.61 11.64
CA ASN A 356 -19.39 3.30 11.21
C ASN A 356 -19.07 2.99 9.74
N GLN A 357 -17.91 3.44 9.22
CA GLN A 357 -17.55 3.31 7.79
C GLN A 357 -17.57 1.87 7.26
N GLY A 358 -17.37 0.87 8.15
CA GLY A 358 -17.45 -0.55 7.81
C GLY A 358 -18.86 -1.07 7.54
N SER A 359 -19.90 -0.32 7.93
CA SER A 359 -21.31 -0.72 7.80
C SER A 359 -22.15 0.44 7.24
N LEU A 360 -21.87 0.81 6.00
CA LEU A 360 -22.60 1.86 5.29
C LEU A 360 -23.62 1.24 4.34
N ASP A 361 -24.70 0.72 4.92
CA ASP A 361 -25.80 0.09 4.18
C ASP A 361 -27.15 0.70 4.58
N ARG A 362 -28.19 0.36 3.82
CA ARG A 362 -29.53 0.91 4.01
C ARG A 362 -30.09 0.69 5.41
N ALA A 363 -29.92 -0.50 5.98
CA ALA A 363 -30.44 -0.81 7.31
C ALA A 363 -29.72 0.01 8.38
N THR A 364 -28.40 0.16 8.23
CA THR A 364 -27.60 0.99 9.14
C THR A 364 -27.96 2.48 9.04
N PHE A 365 -28.22 3.01 7.85
CA PHE A 365 -28.69 4.40 7.68
C PHE A 365 -30.04 4.64 8.36
N GLU A 366 -30.99 3.70 8.20
CA GLU A 366 -32.31 3.78 8.84
C GLU A 366 -32.22 3.70 10.36
N LYS A 367 -31.36 2.81 10.89
CA LYS A 367 -31.08 2.72 12.32
C LYS A 367 -30.51 4.03 12.86
N HIS A 368 -29.52 4.61 12.17
CA HIS A 368 -28.96 5.90 12.56
C HIS A 368 -29.99 7.03 12.48
N ALA A 369 -30.85 7.04 11.47
CA ALA A 369 -31.94 8.01 11.37
C ALA A 369 -32.91 7.88 12.56
N GLN A 370 -33.25 6.65 12.95
CA GLN A 370 -34.08 6.37 14.12
C GLN A 370 -33.40 6.84 15.42
N ASP A 371 -32.12 6.51 15.63
CA ASP A 371 -31.35 6.94 16.81
C ASP A 371 -31.30 8.48 16.95
N LEU A 372 -31.29 9.19 15.82
CA LEU A 372 -31.26 10.65 15.76
C LEU A 372 -32.63 11.30 15.89
N GLY A 373 -33.71 10.51 16.02
CA GLY A 373 -35.07 11.01 16.12
C GLY A 373 -35.61 11.60 14.82
N LEU A 374 -35.09 11.19 13.66
CA LEU A 374 -35.59 11.64 12.36
C LEU A 374 -36.97 11.06 12.05
N ASN A 375 -37.73 11.76 11.20
CA ASN A 375 -38.93 11.18 10.61
C ASN A 375 -38.52 10.09 9.62
N LEU A 376 -38.58 8.85 10.08
CA LEU A 376 -38.08 7.70 9.33
C LEU A 376 -38.84 7.50 8.00
N ALA A 377 -40.13 7.83 7.94
CA ALA A 377 -40.89 7.73 6.70
C ALA A 377 -40.40 8.73 5.64
N LYS A 378 -40.13 9.99 6.03
CA LYS A 378 -39.55 11.00 5.14
C LYS A 378 -38.13 10.62 4.71
N PHE A 379 -37.31 10.13 5.65
CA PHE A 379 -35.94 9.69 5.37
C PHE A 379 -35.90 8.55 4.34
N LYS A 380 -36.72 7.51 4.55
CA LYS A 380 -36.85 6.37 3.63
C LYS A 380 -37.29 6.84 2.25
N ALA A 381 -38.34 7.65 2.18
CA ALA A 381 -38.85 8.17 0.91
C ALA A 381 -37.79 8.99 0.12
N ALA A 382 -36.98 9.79 0.81
CA ALA A 382 -35.91 10.55 0.17
C ALA A 382 -34.83 9.64 -0.44
N LEU A 383 -34.44 8.58 0.28
CA LEU A 383 -33.47 7.60 -0.21
C LEU A 383 -34.03 6.71 -1.34
N ASP A 384 -35.29 6.28 -1.22
CA ASP A 384 -35.94 5.40 -2.21
C ASP A 384 -36.13 6.12 -3.55
N SER A 385 -36.45 7.42 -3.50
CA SER A 385 -36.58 8.26 -4.70
C SER A 385 -35.24 8.75 -5.27
N GLY A 386 -34.14 8.58 -4.53
CA GLY A 386 -32.84 9.16 -4.89
C GLY A 386 -32.84 10.68 -4.91
N LYS A 387 -33.65 11.32 -4.05
CA LYS A 387 -33.93 12.77 -4.04
C LYS A 387 -32.68 13.65 -4.08
N PHE A 388 -31.60 13.21 -3.41
CA PHE A 388 -30.37 13.97 -3.25
C PHE A 388 -29.26 13.58 -4.24
N ARG A 389 -29.50 12.62 -5.13
CA ARG A 389 -28.51 12.14 -6.10
C ARG A 389 -27.92 13.27 -6.95
N ALA A 390 -28.78 14.11 -7.51
CA ALA A 390 -28.35 15.23 -8.34
C ALA A 390 -27.51 16.25 -7.56
N LYS A 391 -27.81 16.48 -6.26
CA LYS A 391 -27.01 17.35 -5.39
C LYS A 391 -25.62 16.76 -5.13
N VAL A 392 -25.55 15.46 -4.79
CA VAL A 392 -24.29 14.76 -4.58
C VAL A 392 -23.41 14.75 -5.84
N GLU A 393 -24.02 14.56 -7.02
CA GLU A 393 -23.34 14.63 -8.31
C GLU A 393 -22.87 16.05 -8.65
N ALA A 394 -23.68 17.08 -8.35
CA ALA A 394 -23.31 18.48 -8.53
C ALA A 394 -22.15 18.88 -7.61
N ASP A 395 -22.14 18.40 -6.36
CA ASP A 395 -21.03 18.59 -5.44
C ASP A 395 -19.74 17.97 -6.00
N SER A 396 -19.83 16.74 -6.50
CA SER A 396 -18.70 16.02 -7.08
C SER A 396 -18.13 16.76 -8.30
N ALA A 397 -19.01 17.20 -9.21
CA ALA A 397 -18.63 17.95 -10.40
C ALA A 397 -17.99 19.31 -10.07
N ALA A 398 -18.54 20.03 -9.07
CA ALA A 398 -17.94 21.27 -8.58
C ALA A 398 -16.54 21.02 -7.99
N GLY A 399 -16.35 19.90 -7.29
CA GLY A 399 -15.05 19.48 -6.77
C GLY A 399 -14.03 19.30 -7.89
N SER A 400 -14.38 18.53 -8.92
CA SER A 400 -13.52 18.36 -10.10
C SER A 400 -13.18 19.69 -10.79
N ALA A 401 -14.14 20.61 -10.90
CA ALA A 401 -13.93 21.92 -11.54
C ALA A 401 -12.91 22.80 -10.78
N VAL A 402 -12.81 22.65 -9.46
CA VAL A 402 -11.85 23.39 -8.62
C VAL A 402 -10.56 22.61 -8.31
N GLY A 403 -10.44 21.38 -8.83
CA GLY A 403 -9.25 20.52 -8.66
C GLY A 403 -9.31 19.53 -7.48
N ALA A 404 -10.43 19.43 -6.77
CA ALA A 404 -10.64 18.45 -5.70
C ALA A 404 -10.89 17.03 -6.24
N ASN A 405 -9.88 16.45 -6.87
CA ASN A 405 -9.93 15.14 -7.51
C ASN A 405 -9.67 13.95 -6.55
N GLY A 406 -9.56 14.21 -5.26
CA GLY A 406 -9.38 13.21 -4.21
C GLY A 406 -9.96 13.71 -2.87
N THR A 407 -10.10 12.81 -1.90
CA THR A 407 -10.68 13.14 -0.60
C THR A 407 -9.75 12.73 0.57
N PRO A 408 -9.71 13.51 1.66
CA PRO A 408 -10.37 14.81 1.81
C PRO A 408 -9.56 15.92 1.11
N THR A 409 -10.25 16.85 0.45
CA THR A 409 -9.65 18.08 -0.09
C THR A 409 -10.35 19.28 0.51
N PHE A 410 -9.59 20.28 0.93
CA PHE A 410 -10.08 21.49 1.59
C PHE A 410 -9.72 22.73 0.79
N PHE A 411 -10.56 23.76 0.92
CA PHE A 411 -10.24 25.12 0.51
C PHE A 411 -10.51 26.07 1.66
N ILE A 412 -9.47 26.72 2.17
CA ILE A 412 -9.54 27.66 3.29
C ILE A 412 -9.55 29.06 2.67
N ASN A 413 -10.70 29.73 2.65
CA ASN A 413 -10.88 30.99 1.91
C ASN A 413 -10.40 30.90 0.45
N GLY A 414 -10.69 29.77 -0.19
CA GLY A 414 -10.29 29.45 -1.57
C GLY A 414 -8.86 28.94 -1.72
N ARG A 415 -8.01 29.01 -0.68
CA ARG A 415 -6.65 28.47 -0.71
C ARG A 415 -6.69 26.94 -0.60
N GLU A 416 -6.20 26.26 -1.63
CA GLU A 416 -6.20 24.81 -1.70
C GLU A 416 -5.33 24.18 -0.60
N PHE A 417 -5.89 23.16 0.07
CA PHE A 417 -5.25 22.44 1.15
C PHE A 417 -5.69 20.96 1.12
N VAL A 418 -4.76 20.05 0.85
CA VAL A 418 -5.10 18.67 0.45
C VAL A 418 -4.72 17.64 1.52
N GLY A 419 -5.61 16.66 1.72
CA GLY A 419 -5.39 15.45 2.49
C GLY A 419 -5.74 15.58 3.97
N ALA A 420 -5.68 14.45 4.66
CA ALA A 420 -5.90 14.37 6.11
C ALA A 420 -4.67 14.90 6.86
N GLN A 421 -4.65 16.21 7.11
CA GLN A 421 -3.54 16.90 7.76
C GLN A 421 -3.77 17.07 9.27
N PRO A 422 -2.70 17.14 10.10
CA PRO A 422 -2.82 17.47 11.51
C PRO A 422 -3.38 18.88 11.74
N PHE A 423 -3.98 19.11 12.91
CA PHE A 423 -4.54 20.38 13.33
C PHE A 423 -3.59 21.58 13.17
N ASP A 424 -2.31 21.42 13.52
CA ASP A 424 -1.33 22.52 13.45
C ASP A 424 -1.16 23.06 12.02
N ASN A 425 -1.27 22.20 11.01
CA ASN A 425 -1.20 22.62 9.61
C ASN A 425 -2.45 23.42 9.21
N PHE A 426 -3.64 22.99 9.66
CA PHE A 426 -4.88 23.76 9.46
C PHE A 426 -4.80 25.11 10.18
N LYS A 427 -4.42 25.11 11.45
CA LYS A 427 -4.26 26.30 12.30
C LYS A 427 -3.41 27.36 11.62
N LYS A 428 -2.25 26.97 11.07
CA LYS A 428 -1.38 27.89 10.34
C LYS A 428 -2.11 28.61 9.20
N ILE A 429 -2.80 27.86 8.34
CA ILE A 429 -3.50 28.44 7.19
C ILE A 429 -4.73 29.23 7.63
N ILE A 430 -5.48 28.75 8.62
CA ILE A 430 -6.63 29.46 9.20
C ILE A 430 -6.18 30.82 9.75
N ASP A 431 -5.10 30.88 10.53
CA ASP A 431 -4.61 32.14 11.11
C ASP A 431 -4.14 33.12 10.02
N GLU A 432 -3.45 32.63 8.98
CA GLU A 432 -3.04 33.43 7.82
C GLU A 432 -4.27 34.01 7.08
N GLU A 433 -5.25 33.18 6.75
CA GLU A 433 -6.48 33.59 6.04
C GLU A 433 -7.37 34.50 6.89
N LYS A 434 -7.43 34.26 8.21
CA LYS A 434 -8.13 35.11 9.17
C LYS A 434 -7.53 36.51 9.18
N ALA A 435 -6.21 36.64 9.25
CA ALA A 435 -5.53 37.94 9.23
C ALA A 435 -5.79 38.71 7.92
N ARG A 436 -5.87 38.00 6.78
CA ARG A 436 -6.26 38.61 5.50
C ARG A 436 -7.70 39.12 5.52
N ALA A 437 -8.63 38.31 6.02
CA ALA A 437 -10.02 38.69 6.18
C ALA A 437 -10.20 39.89 7.12
N GLU A 438 -9.45 39.96 8.22
CA GLU A 438 -9.50 41.10 9.16
C GLU A 438 -9.02 42.41 8.52
N LYS A 439 -8.00 42.36 7.65
CA LYS A 439 -7.56 43.53 6.89
C LYS A 439 -8.64 44.01 5.92
N LEU A 440 -9.31 43.10 5.23
CA LEU A 440 -10.43 43.42 4.33
C LEU A 440 -11.61 44.05 5.08
N LEU A 441 -11.95 43.52 6.25
CA LEU A 441 -12.99 44.11 7.11
C LEU A 441 -12.58 45.52 7.58
N ALA A 442 -11.32 45.70 8.00
CA ALA A 442 -10.81 47.00 8.42
C ALA A 442 -10.78 48.03 7.28
N SER A 443 -10.64 47.58 6.02
CA SER A 443 -10.73 48.43 4.83
C SER A 443 -12.17 48.68 4.36
N GLY A 444 -13.19 48.30 5.14
CA GLY A 444 -14.60 48.58 4.86
C GLY A 444 -15.35 47.52 4.06
N THR A 445 -14.76 46.33 3.83
CA THR A 445 -15.48 45.20 3.22
C THR A 445 -16.62 44.76 4.13
N LYS A 446 -17.83 44.59 3.58
CA LYS A 446 -18.97 44.09 4.35
C LYS A 446 -18.81 42.60 4.65
N ALA A 447 -19.35 42.15 5.78
CA ALA A 447 -19.18 40.79 6.26
C ALA A 447 -19.82 39.71 5.33
N ASP A 448 -20.88 40.06 4.60
CA ASP A 448 -21.54 39.19 3.61
C ASP A 448 -20.80 39.11 2.27
N GLU A 449 -19.94 40.09 1.97
CA GLU A 449 -19.06 40.11 0.79
C GLU A 449 -17.67 39.52 1.07
N LEU A 450 -17.33 39.33 2.35
CA LEU A 450 -15.98 39.00 2.83
C LEU A 450 -15.39 37.75 2.16
N TYR A 451 -16.17 36.66 2.09
CA TYR A 451 -15.70 35.39 1.51
C TYR A 451 -15.32 35.54 0.02
N ALA A 452 -16.16 36.24 -0.75
CA ALA A 452 -15.87 36.50 -2.15
C ALA A 452 -14.62 37.39 -2.31
N LYS A 453 -14.48 38.42 -1.46
CA LYS A 453 -13.35 39.36 -1.50
C LYS A 453 -12.02 38.74 -1.11
N VAL A 454 -11.98 37.89 -0.06
CA VAL A 454 -10.74 37.22 0.36
C VAL A 454 -10.25 36.22 -0.69
N ILE A 455 -11.17 35.55 -1.38
CA ILE A 455 -10.86 34.72 -2.55
C ILE A 455 -10.36 35.59 -3.71
N GLU A 456 -11.05 36.68 -4.03
CA GLU A 456 -10.66 37.60 -5.11
C GLU A 456 -9.23 38.13 -4.91
N GLU A 457 -8.89 38.55 -3.69
CA GLU A 457 -7.52 38.96 -3.36
C GLU A 457 -6.54 37.79 -3.43
N GLY A 458 -6.94 36.61 -2.96
CA GLY A 458 -6.09 35.42 -3.01
C GLY A 458 -5.75 35.01 -4.44
N LEU A 459 -6.73 35.09 -5.34
CA LEU A 459 -6.55 34.88 -6.77
C LEU A 459 -5.61 35.91 -7.41
N LYS A 460 -5.47 37.12 -6.85
CA LYS A 460 -4.47 38.10 -7.30
C LYS A 460 -3.06 37.74 -6.81
N LEU A 461 -2.94 37.15 -5.62
CA LEU A 461 -1.67 36.65 -5.06
C LEU A 461 -1.11 35.46 -5.83
N ASN A 462 -1.96 34.73 -6.54
CA ASN A 462 -1.59 33.56 -7.33
C ASN A 462 -0.57 33.80 -8.45
N GLY A 463 -0.25 35.05 -8.85
CA GLY A 463 0.81 35.38 -9.82
C GLY A 463 1.00 34.36 -10.94
N ALA A 464 0.20 34.42 -12.01
CA ALA A 464 0.20 33.43 -13.09
C ALA A 464 0.13 31.95 -12.61
N ALA A 465 -0.59 31.67 -11.52
CA ALA A 465 -0.95 30.29 -11.19
C ALA A 465 -1.64 29.68 -12.40
N PRO A 466 -1.23 28.48 -12.85
CA PRO A 466 -1.93 27.80 -13.91
C PRO A 466 -3.41 27.68 -13.51
N ALA A 467 -4.30 27.93 -14.49
CA ALA A 467 -5.67 27.47 -14.40
C ALA A 467 -5.67 26.01 -13.90
N ALA A 468 -6.75 25.59 -13.22
CA ALA A 468 -6.91 24.18 -12.80
C ALA A 468 -6.44 23.28 -13.95
N PRO A 469 -5.58 22.26 -13.70
CA PRO A 469 -4.86 21.58 -14.76
C PRO A 469 -5.81 21.32 -15.94
N ALA A 470 -5.48 21.91 -17.09
CA ALA A 470 -6.18 21.62 -18.33
C ALA A 470 -5.93 20.14 -18.62
N GLU A 471 -6.93 19.32 -18.29
CA GLU A 471 -6.86 17.85 -18.26
C GLU A 471 -5.75 17.29 -17.34
N PRO A 472 -5.88 16.04 -16.83
CA PRO A 472 -4.80 15.39 -16.12
C PRO A 472 -3.53 15.37 -16.97
N ALA A 473 -2.35 15.56 -16.36
CA ALA A 473 -1.08 15.53 -17.07
C ALA A 473 -0.95 14.23 -17.90
N VAL A 474 -0.89 14.40 -19.23
CA VAL A 474 -0.71 13.30 -20.18
C VAL A 474 0.69 12.72 -19.98
N GLN A 475 0.77 11.47 -19.55
CA GLN A 475 2.02 10.74 -19.42
C GLN A 475 2.46 10.21 -20.78
N ASN A 476 3.72 10.43 -21.17
CA ASN A 476 4.30 9.70 -22.28
C ASN A 476 4.52 8.25 -21.83
N ILE A 477 3.86 7.29 -22.47
CA ILE A 477 3.94 5.86 -22.11
C ILE A 477 4.22 5.08 -23.37
N GLU A 478 5.30 4.31 -23.32
CA GLU A 478 5.72 3.50 -24.45
C GLU A 478 4.94 2.19 -24.46
N VAL A 479 4.33 1.86 -25.60
CA VAL A 479 3.72 0.54 -25.81
C VAL A 479 4.81 -0.52 -25.90
N GLY A 480 5.87 -0.25 -26.69
CA GLY A 480 7.00 -1.15 -26.86
C GLY A 480 6.59 -2.55 -27.31
N SER A 481 7.16 -3.57 -26.67
CA SER A 481 6.89 -5.00 -26.92
C SER A 481 5.64 -5.54 -26.20
N ALA A 482 4.83 -4.66 -25.59
CA ALA A 482 3.59 -5.07 -24.93
C ALA A 482 2.64 -5.77 -25.93
N PRO A 483 1.99 -6.87 -25.54
CA PRO A 483 0.94 -7.47 -26.36
C PRO A 483 -0.21 -6.48 -26.59
N VAL A 484 -0.63 -6.33 -27.85
CA VAL A 484 -1.67 -5.37 -28.26
C VAL A 484 -2.88 -6.08 -28.86
N LYS A 485 -4.08 -5.64 -28.50
CA LYS A 485 -5.36 -6.01 -29.13
C LYS A 485 -5.95 -4.79 -29.82
N GLY A 486 -6.51 -4.98 -31.01
CA GLY A 486 -7.11 -3.90 -31.82
C GLY A 486 -6.19 -3.41 -32.94
N PRO A 487 -6.66 -2.46 -33.77
CA PRO A 487 -5.93 -2.04 -34.97
C PRO A 487 -4.68 -1.24 -34.61
N LYS A 488 -3.59 -1.50 -35.35
CA LYS A 488 -2.28 -0.85 -35.15
C LYS A 488 -2.36 0.68 -35.12
N ASN A 489 -3.23 1.25 -35.95
CA ASN A 489 -3.39 2.71 -36.12
C ASN A 489 -4.64 3.26 -35.40
N ALA A 490 -5.12 2.58 -34.35
CA ALA A 490 -6.21 3.11 -33.53
C ALA A 490 -5.87 4.51 -33.01
N PRO A 491 -6.75 5.52 -33.16
CA PRO A 491 -6.52 6.87 -32.63
C PRO A 491 -6.43 6.93 -31.10
N VAL A 492 -6.94 5.90 -30.40
CA VAL A 492 -6.86 5.79 -28.94
C VAL A 492 -6.11 4.53 -28.55
N THR A 493 -5.07 4.69 -27.74
CA THR A 493 -4.31 3.61 -27.12
C THR A 493 -4.61 3.58 -25.63
N ILE A 494 -5.06 2.44 -25.12
CA ILE A 494 -5.19 2.17 -23.68
C ILE A 494 -4.01 1.30 -23.27
N VAL A 495 -3.10 1.80 -22.45
CA VAL A 495 -2.05 1.00 -21.82
C VAL A 495 -2.55 0.53 -20.46
N ALA A 496 -2.63 -0.79 -20.25
CA ALA A 496 -3.12 -1.41 -19.02
C ALA A 496 -1.97 -2.06 -18.26
N PHE A 497 -1.63 -1.53 -17.09
CA PHE A 497 -0.74 -2.19 -16.12
C PHE A 497 -1.57 -3.11 -15.24
N SER A 498 -1.32 -4.41 -15.34
CA SER A 498 -2.21 -5.42 -14.78
C SER A 498 -1.46 -6.65 -14.25
N ASP A 499 -2.14 -7.37 -13.37
CA ASP A 499 -1.67 -8.55 -12.65
C ASP A 499 -2.76 -9.63 -12.73
N PHE A 500 -2.40 -10.84 -13.18
CA PHE A 500 -3.34 -11.95 -13.39
C PHE A 500 -3.94 -12.52 -12.10
N GLU A 501 -3.30 -12.35 -10.95
CA GLU A 501 -3.81 -12.80 -9.64
C GLU A 501 -4.61 -11.69 -8.93
N CYS A 502 -4.51 -10.44 -9.40
CA CYS A 502 -5.24 -9.31 -8.84
C CYS A 502 -6.76 -9.41 -9.11
N PRO A 503 -7.62 -9.45 -8.08
CA PRO A 503 -9.07 -9.58 -8.27
C PRO A 503 -9.70 -8.34 -8.93
N PHE A 504 -9.12 -7.15 -8.76
CA PHE A 504 -9.58 -5.94 -9.44
C PHE A 504 -9.21 -5.95 -10.93
N CYS A 505 -8.08 -6.56 -11.30
CA CYS A 505 -7.70 -6.74 -12.70
C CYS A 505 -8.68 -7.68 -13.41
N GLY A 506 -9.18 -8.73 -12.74
CA GLY A 506 -10.27 -9.54 -13.29
C GLY A 506 -11.59 -8.77 -13.38
N ARG A 507 -11.91 -7.94 -12.39
CA ARG A 507 -13.17 -7.17 -12.32
C ARG A 507 -13.36 -6.19 -13.48
N VAL A 508 -12.29 -5.67 -14.06
CA VAL A 508 -12.35 -4.68 -15.15
C VAL A 508 -12.45 -5.32 -16.54
N ILE A 509 -12.25 -6.64 -16.68
CA ILE A 509 -12.31 -7.34 -17.97
C ILE A 509 -13.64 -7.11 -18.72
N PRO A 510 -14.82 -7.18 -18.07
CA PRO A 510 -16.09 -6.85 -18.74
C PRO A 510 -16.12 -5.41 -19.28
N THR A 511 -15.55 -4.45 -18.56
CA THR A 511 -15.44 -3.05 -19.00
C THR A 511 -14.54 -2.93 -20.24
N LEU A 512 -13.38 -3.60 -20.27
CA LEU A 512 -12.49 -3.60 -21.44
C LEU A 512 -13.16 -4.25 -22.65
N ASN A 513 -13.88 -5.37 -22.46
CA ASN A 513 -14.66 -6.01 -23.52
C ASN A 513 -15.76 -5.10 -24.08
N GLN A 514 -16.43 -4.34 -23.21
CA GLN A 514 -17.42 -3.35 -23.62
C GLN A 514 -16.77 -2.22 -24.43
N ILE A 515 -15.60 -1.72 -24.02
CA ILE A 515 -14.83 -0.71 -24.76
C ILE A 515 -14.44 -1.22 -26.15
N GLU A 516 -13.90 -2.43 -26.24
CA GLU A 516 -13.53 -3.04 -27.53
C GLU A 516 -14.72 -3.17 -28.48
N THR A 517 -15.90 -3.50 -27.93
CA THR A 517 -17.14 -3.63 -28.69
C THR A 517 -17.67 -2.28 -29.17
N GLU A 518 -17.77 -1.30 -28.26
CA GLU A 518 -18.38 0.01 -28.54
C GLU A 518 -17.48 0.92 -29.38
N TYR A 519 -16.16 0.84 -29.18
CA TYR A 519 -15.15 1.62 -29.92
C TYR A 519 -14.41 0.78 -30.96
N LYS A 520 -15.07 -0.24 -31.52
CA LYS A 520 -14.49 -1.14 -32.52
C LYS A 520 -13.81 -0.34 -33.65
N GLY A 521 -12.54 -0.64 -33.89
CA GLY A 521 -11.73 0.03 -34.92
C GLY A 521 -11.07 1.34 -34.47
N LYS A 522 -11.45 1.89 -33.32
CA LYS A 522 -10.99 3.20 -32.82
C LYS A 522 -10.07 3.11 -31.60
N VAL A 523 -10.11 2.00 -30.86
CA VAL A 523 -9.30 1.75 -29.68
C VAL A 523 -8.39 0.54 -29.89
N ARG A 524 -7.15 0.63 -29.40
CA ARG A 524 -6.25 -0.51 -29.17
C ARG A 524 -5.87 -0.58 -27.70
N VAL A 525 -5.73 -1.79 -27.17
CA VAL A 525 -5.36 -2.05 -25.77
C VAL A 525 -3.99 -2.72 -25.75
N ALA A 526 -3.03 -2.13 -25.05
CA ALA A 526 -1.70 -2.68 -24.79
C ALA A 526 -1.62 -3.19 -23.35
N PHE A 527 -1.19 -4.43 -23.14
CA PHE A 527 -1.08 -5.04 -21.82
C PHE A 527 0.36 -4.99 -21.31
N LYS A 528 0.59 -4.35 -20.16
CA LYS A 528 1.88 -4.34 -19.45
C LYS A 528 1.77 -5.11 -18.14
N HIS A 529 2.77 -5.96 -17.89
CA HIS A 529 2.79 -6.79 -16.69
C HIS A 529 3.21 -5.97 -15.47
N SER A 530 2.37 -5.97 -14.43
CA SER A 530 2.68 -5.35 -13.14
C SER A 530 2.44 -6.33 -11.98
N PRO A 531 3.12 -7.51 -11.96
CA PRO A 531 2.91 -8.52 -10.93
C PRO A 531 3.25 -7.97 -9.54
N LEU A 532 2.28 -8.00 -8.64
CA LEU A 532 2.41 -7.47 -7.29
C LEU A 532 3.18 -8.47 -6.41
N PRO A 533 4.09 -8.00 -5.54
CA PRO A 533 5.01 -8.87 -4.79
C PRO A 533 4.30 -9.78 -3.78
N PHE A 534 3.05 -9.51 -3.44
CA PHE A 534 2.22 -10.31 -2.53
C PHE A 534 1.32 -11.34 -3.25
N HIS A 535 1.35 -11.38 -4.58
CA HIS A 535 0.67 -12.39 -5.40
C HIS A 535 1.69 -13.44 -5.85
N ALA A 536 1.63 -14.62 -5.23
CA ALA A 536 2.68 -15.64 -5.37
C ALA A 536 2.79 -16.19 -6.81
N ASN A 537 1.70 -16.20 -7.56
CA ASN A 537 1.60 -16.71 -8.92
C ASN A 537 1.54 -15.61 -9.97
N ALA A 538 1.48 -14.32 -9.60
CA ALA A 538 1.40 -13.23 -10.57
C ALA A 538 2.60 -13.18 -11.54
N LYS A 539 3.83 -13.28 -11.02
CA LYS A 539 5.04 -13.30 -11.86
C LYS A 539 5.10 -14.56 -12.75
N PRO A 540 4.90 -15.79 -12.22
CA PRO A 540 4.76 -16.99 -13.05
C PRO A 540 3.67 -16.89 -14.13
N ALA A 541 2.50 -16.35 -13.81
CA ALA A 541 1.41 -16.16 -14.76
C ALA A 541 1.75 -15.15 -15.85
N ALA A 542 2.42 -14.05 -15.50
CA ALA A 542 2.94 -13.08 -16.46
C ALA A 542 3.98 -13.68 -17.42
N MET A 543 4.91 -14.48 -16.89
CA MET A 543 5.88 -15.24 -17.70
C MET A 543 5.19 -16.21 -18.66
N ALA A 544 4.17 -16.91 -18.18
CA ALA A 544 3.38 -17.84 -18.99
C ALA A 544 2.60 -17.13 -20.09
N ALA A 545 2.01 -15.97 -19.80
CA ALA A 545 1.36 -15.15 -20.81
C ALA A 545 2.34 -14.70 -21.89
N MET A 546 3.56 -14.30 -21.53
CA MET A 546 4.60 -13.95 -22.52
C MET A 546 5.10 -15.16 -23.33
N ALA A 547 5.18 -16.34 -22.72
CA ALA A 547 5.47 -17.58 -23.45
C ALA A 547 4.35 -17.94 -24.46
N ALA A 548 3.09 -17.65 -24.13
CA ALA A 548 1.98 -17.74 -25.07
C ALA A 548 2.02 -16.64 -26.15
N ASN A 549 2.48 -15.43 -25.79
CA ASN A 549 2.67 -14.32 -26.74
C ASN A 549 3.66 -14.65 -27.85
N GLU A 550 4.79 -15.28 -27.51
CA GLU A 550 5.79 -15.74 -28.51
C GLU A 550 5.20 -16.74 -29.51
N GLN A 551 4.12 -17.42 -29.14
CA GLN A 551 3.40 -18.36 -29.98
C GLN A 551 2.11 -17.77 -30.58
N GLY A 552 1.91 -16.45 -30.45
CA GLY A 552 0.80 -15.72 -31.04
C GLY A 552 -0.55 -15.88 -30.33
N LYS A 553 -0.59 -16.42 -29.12
CA LYS A 553 -1.84 -16.68 -28.36
C LYS A 553 -1.92 -15.93 -27.03
N PHE A 554 -1.36 -14.73 -26.97
CA PHE A 554 -1.37 -13.94 -25.73
C PHE A 554 -2.80 -13.71 -25.21
N TRP A 555 -3.71 -13.24 -26.06
CA TRP A 555 -5.04 -12.80 -25.63
C TRP A 555 -5.94 -13.98 -25.23
N GLU A 556 -5.85 -15.10 -25.95
CA GLU A 556 -6.55 -16.33 -25.58
C GLU A 556 -6.04 -16.87 -24.24
N TYR A 557 -4.73 -16.81 -24.02
CA TYR A 557 -4.13 -17.22 -22.75
C TYR A 557 -4.47 -16.25 -21.62
N HIS A 558 -4.39 -14.95 -21.86
CA HIS A 558 -4.80 -13.87 -20.97
C HIS A 558 -6.23 -14.06 -20.46
N ASP A 559 -7.18 -14.29 -21.37
CA ASP A 559 -8.59 -14.50 -21.02
C ASP A 559 -8.76 -15.77 -20.20
N LYS A 560 -8.00 -16.83 -20.53
CA LYS A 560 -7.97 -18.08 -19.75
C LYS A 560 -7.45 -17.86 -18.33
N LEU A 561 -6.40 -17.06 -18.14
CA LEU A 561 -5.85 -16.75 -16.82
C LEU A 561 -6.84 -15.94 -15.97
N PHE A 562 -7.47 -14.90 -16.54
CA PHE A 562 -8.48 -14.11 -15.82
C PHE A 562 -9.78 -14.87 -15.54
N ALA A 563 -10.14 -15.86 -16.36
CA ALA A 563 -11.24 -16.76 -16.04
C ALA A 563 -10.92 -17.73 -14.89
N ASN A 564 -9.63 -17.93 -14.57
CA ASN A 564 -9.16 -18.95 -13.61
C ASN A 564 -8.17 -18.38 -12.57
N GLN A 565 -8.37 -17.14 -12.10
CA GLN A 565 -7.40 -16.43 -11.23
C GLN A 565 -7.03 -17.15 -9.93
N ARG A 566 -7.85 -18.09 -9.47
CA ARG A 566 -7.58 -18.89 -8.26
C ARG A 566 -6.66 -20.11 -8.51
N ALA A 567 -6.38 -20.42 -9.77
CA ALA A 567 -5.62 -21.58 -10.19
C ALA A 567 -4.56 -21.14 -11.20
N LEU A 568 -3.51 -20.48 -10.69
CA LEU A 568 -2.39 -19.91 -11.45
C LEU A 568 -1.04 -20.56 -11.10
N ASP A 569 -1.07 -21.67 -10.36
CA ASP A 569 0.13 -22.48 -10.11
C ASP A 569 0.70 -23.07 -11.41
N ARG A 570 1.94 -23.56 -11.36
CA ARG A 570 2.65 -24.06 -12.53
C ARG A 570 1.88 -25.14 -13.30
N ALA A 571 1.24 -26.08 -12.61
CA ALA A 571 0.51 -27.16 -13.27
C ALA A 571 -0.74 -26.62 -13.98
N SER A 572 -1.45 -25.68 -13.35
CA SER A 572 -2.59 -24.98 -13.96
C SER A 572 -2.18 -24.19 -15.20
N LEU A 573 -1.07 -23.44 -15.14
CA LEU A 573 -0.54 -22.70 -16.29
C LEU A 573 -0.20 -23.63 -17.47
N GLU A 574 0.51 -24.73 -17.23
CA GLU A 574 0.82 -25.69 -18.28
C GLU A 574 -0.43 -26.36 -18.88
N LYS A 575 -1.43 -26.66 -18.03
CA LYS A 575 -2.72 -27.20 -18.49
C LYS A 575 -3.43 -26.22 -19.43
N TYR A 576 -3.51 -24.93 -19.08
CA TYR A 576 -4.12 -23.93 -19.94
C TYR A 576 -3.39 -23.77 -21.27
N ALA A 577 -2.06 -23.87 -21.25
CA ALA A 577 -1.24 -23.80 -22.46
C ALA A 577 -1.51 -24.98 -23.38
N GLN A 578 -1.62 -26.19 -22.81
CA GLN A 578 -1.96 -27.39 -23.55
C GLN A 578 -3.38 -27.33 -24.14
N GLU A 579 -4.38 -26.87 -23.37
CA GLU A 579 -5.75 -26.69 -23.84
C GLU A 579 -5.84 -25.71 -25.01
N LEU A 580 -4.99 -24.69 -25.02
CA LEU A 580 -4.89 -23.73 -26.12
C LEU A 580 -4.01 -24.23 -27.27
N GLY A 581 -3.47 -25.45 -27.21
CA GLY A 581 -2.64 -26.03 -28.26
C GLY A 581 -1.33 -25.29 -28.47
N LEU A 582 -0.68 -24.84 -27.39
CA LEU A 582 0.68 -24.30 -27.43
C LEU A 582 1.72 -25.43 -27.53
N ASN A 583 2.87 -25.13 -28.13
CA ASN A 583 4.02 -26.01 -28.08
C ASN A 583 4.57 -26.06 -26.65
N MET A 584 4.29 -27.18 -25.98
CA MET A 584 4.64 -27.35 -24.56
C MET A 584 6.15 -27.42 -24.31
N GLY A 585 6.95 -27.87 -25.27
CA GLY A 585 8.41 -27.86 -25.14
C GLY A 585 8.95 -26.44 -25.09
N GLN A 586 8.52 -25.58 -26.02
CA GLN A 586 8.88 -24.16 -26.05
C GLN A 586 8.34 -23.40 -24.83
N PHE A 587 7.09 -23.65 -24.45
CA PHE A 587 6.44 -22.99 -23.33
C PHE A 587 7.14 -23.29 -21.99
N LYS A 588 7.40 -24.58 -21.71
CA LYS A 588 8.11 -24.99 -20.49
C LYS A 588 9.53 -24.43 -20.45
N ALA A 589 10.27 -24.52 -21.55
CA ALA A 589 11.62 -23.98 -21.65
C ALA A 589 11.66 -22.46 -21.38
N ALA A 590 10.68 -21.70 -21.86
CA ALA A 590 10.59 -20.26 -21.61
C ALA A 590 10.35 -19.93 -20.12
N LEU A 591 9.52 -20.72 -19.44
CA LEU A 591 9.27 -20.57 -18.00
C LEU A 591 10.46 -21.01 -17.15
N ASP A 592 11.11 -22.12 -17.50
CA ASP A 592 12.21 -22.70 -16.72
C ASP A 592 13.50 -21.87 -16.83
N SER A 593 13.67 -21.14 -17.94
CA SER A 593 14.80 -20.23 -18.16
C SER A 593 14.55 -18.79 -17.68
N ASN A 594 13.35 -18.47 -17.17
CA ASN A 594 12.92 -17.10 -16.85
C ASN A 594 13.14 -16.11 -18.03
N LYS A 595 12.91 -16.57 -19.26
CA LYS A 595 13.23 -15.85 -20.50
C LYS A 595 12.72 -14.40 -20.54
N TYR A 596 11.59 -14.11 -19.90
CA TYR A 596 10.93 -12.80 -19.94
C TYR A 596 11.20 -11.90 -18.72
N ASP A 597 12.18 -12.23 -17.87
CA ASP A 597 12.48 -11.45 -16.65
C ASP A 597 12.84 -9.99 -16.95
N ALA A 598 13.63 -9.76 -18.01
CA ALA A 598 13.99 -8.42 -18.45
C ALA A 598 12.76 -7.62 -18.92
N GLN A 599 11.85 -8.25 -19.65
CA GLN A 599 10.62 -7.61 -20.11
C GLN A 599 9.71 -7.22 -18.94
N LEU A 600 9.48 -8.14 -17.99
CA LEU A 600 8.67 -7.86 -16.81
C LEU A 600 9.30 -6.75 -15.95
N SER A 601 10.64 -6.75 -15.84
CA SER A 601 11.37 -5.71 -15.12
C SER A 601 11.25 -4.34 -15.82
N ALA A 602 11.25 -4.31 -17.16
CA ALA A 602 11.01 -3.09 -17.93
C ALA A 602 9.58 -2.56 -17.76
N ASP A 603 8.56 -3.43 -17.78
CA ASP A 603 7.18 -3.03 -17.50
C ASP A 603 7.02 -2.49 -16.07
N MET A 604 7.65 -3.12 -15.07
CA MET A 604 7.64 -2.65 -13.68
C MET A 604 8.39 -1.32 -13.48
N ALA A 605 9.50 -1.12 -14.20
CA ALA A 605 10.25 0.14 -14.18
C ALA A 605 9.42 1.28 -14.80
N GLU A 606 8.77 1.01 -15.94
CA GLU A 606 7.86 1.96 -16.58
C GLU A 606 6.66 2.29 -15.68
N ALA A 607 6.04 1.27 -15.07
CA ALA A 607 4.97 1.42 -14.10
C ALA A 607 5.39 2.38 -12.96
N SER A 608 6.58 2.15 -12.39
CA SER A 608 7.14 3.01 -11.34
C SER A 608 7.40 4.43 -11.83
N ARG A 609 7.96 4.59 -13.04
CA ARG A 609 8.27 5.89 -13.65
C ARG A 609 7.02 6.74 -13.86
N VAL A 610 5.90 6.12 -14.25
CA VAL A 610 4.63 6.82 -14.53
C VAL A 610 3.68 6.82 -13.32
N GLY A 611 4.18 6.45 -12.14
CA GLY A 611 3.46 6.58 -10.87
C GLY A 611 2.37 5.52 -10.63
N VAL A 612 2.47 4.36 -11.27
CA VAL A 612 1.59 3.22 -10.98
C VAL A 612 1.93 2.65 -9.60
N ASN A 613 1.01 2.86 -8.65
CA ASN A 613 1.15 2.36 -7.28
C ASN A 613 0.25 1.15 -6.97
N GLY A 614 -0.43 0.60 -8.00
CA GLY A 614 -1.33 -0.55 -7.86
C GLY A 614 -1.97 -0.94 -9.19
N THR A 615 -2.54 -2.15 -9.24
CA THR A 615 -3.21 -2.70 -10.41
C THR A 615 -4.72 -2.91 -10.18
N PRO A 616 -5.57 -2.75 -11.21
CA PRO A 616 -5.21 -2.31 -12.55
C PRO A 616 -5.00 -0.78 -12.60
N SER A 617 -4.04 -0.32 -13.39
CA SER A 617 -3.88 1.10 -13.72
C SER A 617 -3.84 1.26 -15.23
N PHE A 618 -4.51 2.28 -15.74
CA PHE A 618 -4.67 2.49 -17.17
C PHE A 618 -4.20 3.88 -17.57
N PHE A 619 -3.82 3.99 -18.83
CA PHE A 619 -3.57 5.26 -19.47
C PHE A 619 -4.16 5.30 -20.86
N ILE A 620 -5.07 6.24 -21.09
CA ILE A 620 -5.79 6.42 -22.36
C ILE A 620 -5.12 7.60 -23.07
N ASN A 621 -4.31 7.32 -24.10
CA ASN A 621 -3.41 8.29 -24.73
C ASN A 621 -2.58 9.07 -23.70
N GLY A 622 -2.13 8.39 -22.63
CA GLY A 622 -1.34 9.00 -21.55
C GLY A 622 -2.16 9.60 -20.40
N ARG A 623 -3.48 9.72 -20.51
CA ARG A 623 -4.35 10.18 -19.41
C ARG A 623 -4.66 9.04 -18.46
N SER A 624 -4.32 9.21 -17.18
CA SER A 624 -4.43 8.15 -16.17
C SER A 624 -5.87 7.83 -15.78
N VAL A 625 -6.17 6.54 -15.65
CA VAL A 625 -7.39 5.99 -15.02
C VAL A 625 -6.94 4.90 -14.06
N VAL A 626 -7.11 5.14 -12.75
CA VAL A 626 -6.59 4.23 -11.71
C VAL A 626 -7.71 3.31 -11.20
N GLY A 627 -7.41 2.01 -11.10
CA GLY A 627 -8.32 1.00 -10.57
C GLY A 627 -9.31 0.44 -11.59
N ALA A 628 -10.10 -0.54 -11.14
CA ALA A 628 -11.14 -1.18 -11.93
C ALA A 628 -12.37 -0.27 -12.08
N GLN A 629 -12.24 0.79 -12.89
CA GLN A 629 -13.29 1.79 -13.06
C GLN A 629 -14.46 1.30 -13.93
N PRO A 630 -15.67 1.84 -13.75
CA PRO A 630 -16.81 1.55 -14.63
C PRO A 630 -16.59 2.06 -16.05
N PHE A 631 -17.31 1.48 -17.02
CA PHE A 631 -17.27 1.86 -18.43
C PHE A 631 -17.40 3.37 -18.68
N ALA A 632 -18.29 4.06 -17.94
CA ALA A 632 -18.51 5.49 -18.09
C ALA A 632 -17.24 6.34 -17.89
N ALA A 633 -16.35 5.95 -16.97
CA ALA A 633 -15.10 6.66 -16.69
C ALA A 633 -14.12 6.56 -17.87
N PHE A 634 -14.01 5.38 -18.48
CA PHE A 634 -13.22 5.18 -19.69
C PHE A 634 -13.85 5.90 -20.89
N LYS A 635 -15.17 5.75 -21.07
CA LYS A 635 -15.92 6.37 -22.16
C LYS A 635 -15.71 7.87 -22.24
N SER A 636 -15.78 8.60 -21.12
CA SER A 636 -15.58 10.06 -21.12
C SER A 636 -14.25 10.43 -21.76
N ILE A 637 -13.17 9.79 -21.32
CA ILE A 637 -11.82 10.08 -21.78
C ILE A 637 -11.64 9.62 -23.23
N ILE A 638 -12.13 8.44 -23.60
CA ILE A 638 -12.04 7.93 -24.98
C ILE A 638 -12.79 8.87 -25.94
N ASP A 639 -14.01 9.29 -25.60
CA ASP A 639 -14.80 10.21 -26.43
C ASP A 639 -14.12 11.57 -26.60
N GLU A 640 -13.47 12.08 -25.55
CA GLU A 640 -12.68 13.31 -25.60
C GLU A 640 -11.46 13.16 -26.51
N GLU A 641 -10.70 12.07 -26.36
CA GLU A 641 -9.53 11.78 -27.20
C GLU A 641 -9.91 11.61 -28.67
N LEU A 642 -11.06 10.99 -28.97
CA LEU A 642 -11.56 10.84 -30.34
C LEU A 642 -12.02 12.15 -30.99
N LYS A 643 -12.36 13.17 -30.20
CA LYS A 643 -12.74 14.50 -30.71
C LYS A 643 -11.52 15.37 -31.05
N LYS A 644 -10.34 15.07 -30.48
CA LYS A 644 -9.10 15.77 -30.79
C LYS A 644 -8.65 15.39 -32.21
N LYS A 645 -8.74 16.32 -33.17
CA LYS A 645 -8.31 16.09 -34.56
C LYS A 645 -6.80 15.78 -34.62
N GLY A 646 -6.44 14.57 -35.05
CA GLY A 646 -5.06 14.17 -35.35
C GLY A 646 -4.21 13.91 -34.10
N GLY A 647 -4.44 12.76 -33.45
CA GLY A 647 -3.74 12.37 -32.23
C GLY A 647 -2.22 12.30 -32.41
N SER A 648 -1.50 12.93 -31.49
CA SER A 648 -0.07 12.71 -31.26
C SER A 648 0.15 11.29 -30.73
N VAL A 649 0.11 10.32 -31.65
CA VAL A 649 0.66 8.98 -31.41
C VAL A 649 2.17 9.13 -31.52
N VAL A 650 2.88 8.96 -30.40
CA VAL A 650 4.34 8.74 -30.47
C VAL A 650 4.51 7.44 -31.26
N ALA A 651 5.02 7.57 -32.48
CA ALA A 651 5.27 6.44 -33.35
C ALA A 651 6.26 5.49 -32.67
N ASP A 652 5.99 4.18 -32.73
CA ASP A 652 6.90 3.14 -32.26
C ASP A 652 8.27 3.36 -32.92
N GLN A 653 9.28 3.77 -32.13
CA GLN A 653 10.66 3.79 -32.61
C GLN A 653 11.12 2.34 -32.74
N LYS A 654 11.71 2.04 -33.91
CA LYS A 654 12.14 0.71 -34.36
C LYS A 654 13.19 0.07 -33.46
#